data_AF-A0A9P0ACQ2-F1
#
_entry.id   AF-A0A9P0ACQ2-F1
#
_cell.length_a   1.000
_cell.length_b   1.000
_cell.length_c   1.000
_cell.angle_alpha   90.00
_cell.angle_beta   90.00
_cell.angle_gamma   90.00
#
_symmetry.space_group_name_H-M   'P 1'
#
loop_
_entity.id
_entity.type
_entity.pdbx_description
1 polymer ?
#
loop_
_entity_poly.entity_id
_entity_poly.type
_entity_poly.pdbx_seq_one_letter_code
_entity_poly.pdbx_strand_id
1 'polypeptide(L)'
;MVGVKEKVEDTLIISANDERKYRGLKLENGMQVMLISDPKTDKAAAALDVNVGFMYDPKELPGLAHFCEHMLFLGTEKFPSENDYNKYISEHGGMNNAFTTLDHTTYYFDVAHTHFAEALDRFSQFFMAPLFTESMSEREVHAIHSEHEKNIPNDTWRIDQFDKSTSSADHEYNRFGTGTLDTLLTNPKANGINTRDAVMKFHQQWYSSNIMTLAMLGRESLDELEELCIKYFHPVTNKSIEVKKWTEHPFGPDQLQLKAYIVPVKDLRSLIITFPFPDLRDQFESKPDQYLSHLLGHEGSGSLLSALRRRGWCNSLVAGCRSGAKGFSFFSVNVDLTEEGIEHIDDIVTLVFQYIKLLKKEGPQKWIHDENELLAKMHFQFKDKESPRNYVTSIVSFLHRYPLNQTLSGAYLSPKWDPDQIEHILGHLCPSKVRIIVVGKKFENVASETEKWYEIKYKLEKIPAEQIKAWESVDLCDELQLPEKNDLIATDFDVLPSSDSVSQFPQVVRKEDLMRVWHKQDDEFLLPKAIVTFEFMSPLAYLDPASANKTHLFVCLFKDALTEFSYTAELAGLKWEMGNTKYGIVLSIGGYNHKQEAFLDEIMQRLVSLKIDKQRFEILKENHIRKLKNFKAEQPYQHAEYYLSALLSEQQWIKEELLAATDFLTVESLEKFIPQFFSNLYIECLVHGNVLEKTALNMSSIVEKHLKQYEPI
;
A
#
# COMPACT_ATOMS: atom_id res chain seq x y z
N MET A 1 -20.56 36.14 5.64
CA MET A 1 -20.16 35.39 4.44
C MET A 1 -21.26 34.38 4.19
N VAL A 2 -21.89 34.36 3.01
CA VAL A 2 -23.01 33.44 2.75
C VAL A 2 -22.44 32.06 2.46
N GLY A 3 -22.83 31.03 3.21
CA GLY A 3 -22.53 29.63 2.90
C GLY A 3 -21.30 29.02 3.58
N VAL A 4 -20.49 29.82 4.29
CA VAL A 4 -19.29 29.35 5.04
C VAL A 4 -19.45 29.67 6.53
N LYS A 5 -19.33 28.65 7.37
CA LYS A 5 -19.43 28.73 8.83
C LYS A 5 -18.09 28.90 9.52
N GLU A 6 -17.04 28.26 9.02
CA GLU A 6 -15.68 28.28 9.57
C GLU A 6 -14.67 28.33 8.43
N LYS A 7 -13.57 29.07 8.64
CA LYS A 7 -12.46 29.21 7.68
C LYS A 7 -11.13 29.14 8.44
N VAL A 8 -10.20 28.33 7.93
CA VAL A 8 -8.88 28.08 8.51
C VAL A 8 -7.84 28.22 7.40
N GLU A 9 -6.96 29.21 7.51
CA GLU A 9 -5.83 29.43 6.58
C GLU A 9 -4.53 29.51 7.37
N ASP A 10 -4.39 30.54 8.21
CA ASP A 10 -3.11 30.87 8.88
C ASP A 10 -2.64 29.83 9.90
N THR A 11 -3.54 28.96 10.38
CA THR A 11 -3.23 27.92 11.37
C THR A 11 -3.02 26.54 10.75
N LEU A 12 -3.13 26.41 9.42
CA LEU A 12 -2.87 25.15 8.73
C LEU A 12 -1.39 24.79 8.84
N ILE A 13 -1.10 23.57 9.27
CA ILE A 13 0.26 23.05 9.32
C ILE A 13 0.59 22.41 7.97
N ILE A 14 1.37 23.12 7.16
CA ILE A 14 1.86 22.67 5.85
C ILE A 14 3.37 22.41 5.88
N SER A 15 3.88 21.67 4.89
CA SER A 15 5.31 21.56 4.70
C SER A 15 5.91 22.91 4.29
N ALA A 16 7.08 23.24 4.81
CA ALA A 16 7.79 24.47 4.49
C ALA A 16 8.21 24.56 3.00
N ASN A 17 8.29 23.41 2.31
CA ASN A 17 8.65 23.33 0.89
C ASN A 17 7.43 23.25 -0.04
N ASP A 18 6.22 23.34 0.49
CA ASP A 18 5.00 23.29 -0.30
C ASP A 18 4.60 24.69 -0.79
N GLU A 19 4.72 24.92 -2.09
CA GLU A 19 4.36 26.20 -2.71
C GLU A 19 2.85 26.37 -2.93
N ARG A 20 2.05 25.31 -2.75
CA ARG A 20 0.60 25.37 -2.92
C ARG A 20 -0.02 26.19 -1.78
N LYS A 21 -1.15 26.85 -2.06
CA LYS A 21 -1.91 27.58 -1.04
C LYS A 21 -3.11 26.76 -0.60
N TYR A 22 -3.47 26.86 0.67
CA TYR A 22 -4.51 26.04 1.28
C TYR A 22 -5.53 26.87 2.05
N ARG A 23 -6.79 26.43 2.01
CA ARG A 23 -7.86 26.96 2.85
C ARG A 23 -8.78 25.81 3.28
N GLY A 24 -8.85 25.58 4.59
CA GLY A 24 -9.84 24.71 5.20
C GLY A 24 -11.15 25.46 5.41
N LEU A 25 -12.28 24.84 5.08
CA LEU A 25 -13.61 25.39 5.30
C LEU A 25 -14.51 24.41 6.05
N LYS A 26 -15.48 24.96 6.77
CA LYS A 26 -16.72 24.27 7.12
C LYS A 26 -17.88 25.05 6.54
N LEU A 27 -18.64 24.45 5.62
CA LEU A 27 -19.81 25.08 5.02
C LEU A 27 -20.98 25.16 6.03
N GLU A 28 -21.96 26.03 5.77
CA GLU A 28 -23.18 26.13 6.60
C GLU A 28 -23.98 24.82 6.63
N ASN A 29 -23.93 24.04 5.55
CA ASN A 29 -24.52 22.70 5.47
C ASN A 29 -23.71 21.62 6.23
N GLY A 30 -22.61 21.99 6.90
CA GLY A 30 -21.81 21.11 7.75
C GLY A 30 -20.68 20.36 7.06
N MET A 31 -20.57 20.43 5.73
CA MET A 31 -19.49 19.80 4.96
C MET A 31 -18.14 20.42 5.28
N GLN A 32 -17.12 19.58 5.50
CA GLN A 32 -15.74 20.02 5.65
C GLN A 32 -15.03 20.00 4.30
N VAL A 33 -14.27 21.06 4.00
CA VAL A 33 -13.65 21.23 2.69
C VAL A 33 -12.18 21.63 2.84
N MET A 34 -11.33 21.12 1.96
CA MET A 34 -9.96 21.60 1.77
C MET A 34 -9.80 22.14 0.34
N LEU A 35 -9.53 23.43 0.21
CA LEU A 35 -9.22 24.08 -1.06
C LEU A 35 -7.71 24.18 -1.22
N ILE A 36 -7.23 23.90 -2.44
CA ILE A 36 -5.80 23.81 -2.78
C ILE A 36 -5.59 24.60 -4.07
N SER A 37 -4.95 25.76 -3.97
CA SER A 37 -4.59 26.57 -5.13
C SER A 37 -3.16 26.26 -5.56
N ASP A 38 -3.03 25.73 -6.77
CA ASP A 38 -1.77 25.43 -7.43
C ASP A 38 -1.74 26.06 -8.83
N PRO A 39 -1.26 27.31 -8.96
CA PRO A 39 -1.23 28.01 -10.25
C PRO A 39 -0.40 27.30 -11.34
N LYS A 40 0.46 26.35 -10.96
CA LYS A 40 1.34 25.61 -11.87
C LYS A 40 0.75 24.26 -12.30
N THR A 41 -0.40 23.83 -11.77
CA THR A 41 -0.94 22.50 -12.09
C THR A 41 -1.46 22.41 -13.53
N ASP A 42 -1.18 21.32 -14.25
CA ASP A 42 -1.79 21.07 -15.56
C ASP A 42 -3.20 20.47 -15.44
N LYS A 43 -3.46 19.74 -14.34
CA LYS A 43 -4.74 19.13 -14.04
C LYS A 43 -5.33 19.69 -12.76
N ALA A 44 -6.60 20.06 -12.80
CA ALA A 44 -7.41 20.25 -11.61
C ALA A 44 -7.98 18.91 -11.16
N ALA A 45 -8.31 18.79 -9.89
CA ALA A 45 -8.87 17.56 -9.32
C ALA A 45 -9.84 17.88 -8.19
N ALA A 46 -10.83 17.01 -8.00
CA ALA A 46 -11.66 17.02 -6.80
C ALA A 46 -11.97 15.61 -6.34
N ALA A 47 -12.15 15.48 -5.03
CA ALA A 47 -12.65 14.26 -4.39
C ALA A 47 -13.73 14.63 -3.39
N LEU A 48 -14.70 13.73 -3.20
CA LEU A 48 -15.69 13.79 -2.14
C LEU A 48 -15.81 12.42 -1.50
N ASP A 49 -15.72 12.37 -0.18
CA ASP A 49 -15.93 11.16 0.61
C ASP A 49 -17.18 11.27 1.47
N VAL A 50 -18.03 10.24 1.43
CA VAL A 50 -19.20 10.09 2.29
C VAL A 50 -18.88 9.07 3.38
N ASN A 51 -19.07 9.41 4.66
CA ASN A 51 -18.86 8.51 5.81
C ASN A 51 -20.00 7.46 5.95
N VAL A 52 -20.29 6.77 4.86
CA VAL A 52 -21.17 5.60 4.78
C VAL A 52 -20.59 4.64 3.76
N GLY A 53 -20.56 3.35 4.10
CA GLY A 53 -20.09 2.25 3.26
C GLY A 53 -20.94 0.99 3.45
N PHE A 54 -20.42 -0.18 3.09
CA PHE A 54 -21.22 -1.42 3.07
C PHE A 54 -21.60 -1.96 4.47
N MET A 55 -20.99 -1.46 5.55
CA MET A 55 -21.47 -1.69 6.92
C MET A 55 -22.82 -0.99 7.23
N TYR A 56 -23.36 -0.23 6.28
CA TYR A 56 -24.71 0.35 6.36
C TYR A 56 -25.75 -0.35 5.46
N ASP A 57 -25.34 -1.33 4.66
CA ASP A 57 -26.24 -2.10 3.79
C ASP A 57 -27.42 -2.75 4.56
N PRO A 58 -28.64 -2.77 4.03
CA PRO A 58 -29.69 -3.63 4.59
C PRO A 58 -29.25 -5.10 4.57
N LYS A 59 -29.64 -5.89 5.58
CA LYS A 59 -29.26 -7.32 5.64
C LYS A 59 -29.77 -8.10 4.42
N GLU A 60 -30.87 -7.64 3.84
CA GLU A 60 -31.52 -8.19 2.66
C GLU A 60 -30.84 -7.78 1.35
N LEU A 61 -29.97 -6.77 1.37
CA LEU A 61 -29.30 -6.19 0.20
C LEU A 61 -27.78 -6.00 0.39
N PRO A 62 -27.00 -7.07 0.64
CA PRO A 62 -25.54 -6.97 0.64
C PRO A 62 -25.01 -6.42 -0.70
N GLY A 63 -24.17 -5.38 -0.63
CA GLY A 63 -23.62 -4.65 -1.77
C GLY A 63 -24.41 -3.39 -2.16
N LEU A 64 -25.39 -2.95 -1.38
CA LEU A 64 -26.23 -1.80 -1.74
C LEU A 64 -25.46 -0.48 -1.79
N ALA A 65 -24.51 -0.24 -0.88
CA ALA A 65 -23.65 0.93 -0.89
C ALA A 65 -22.77 0.96 -2.14
N HIS A 66 -22.15 -0.17 -2.49
CA HIS A 66 -21.36 -0.32 -3.72
C HIS A 66 -22.23 -0.15 -4.97
N PHE A 67 -23.45 -0.68 -4.97
CA PHE A 67 -24.40 -0.43 -6.04
C PHE A 67 -24.80 1.05 -6.14
N CYS A 68 -24.98 1.74 -5.01
CA CYS A 68 -25.23 3.18 -4.98
C CYS A 68 -24.08 3.93 -5.66
N GLU A 69 -22.84 3.56 -5.35
CA GLU A 69 -21.63 4.11 -5.95
C GLU A 69 -21.67 4.08 -7.48
N HIS A 70 -21.84 2.89 -8.06
CA HIS A 70 -21.90 2.72 -9.50
C HIS A 70 -23.02 3.55 -10.13
N MET A 71 -24.21 3.55 -9.51
CA MET A 71 -25.38 4.24 -10.04
C MET A 71 -25.25 5.78 -10.05
N LEU A 72 -24.30 6.38 -9.31
CA LEU A 72 -24.13 7.85 -9.37
C LEU A 72 -23.45 8.32 -10.66
N PHE A 73 -22.69 7.45 -11.34
CA PHE A 73 -22.05 7.78 -12.61
C PHE A 73 -23.02 7.78 -13.80
N LEU A 74 -24.25 7.32 -13.56
CA LEU A 74 -25.21 6.89 -14.58
C LEU A 74 -26.30 7.92 -14.89
N GLY A 75 -26.00 9.20 -14.64
CA GLY A 75 -26.86 10.32 -14.99
C GLY A 75 -27.61 10.93 -13.80
N THR A 76 -27.84 12.23 -13.92
CA THR A 76 -28.45 13.08 -12.90
C THR A 76 -29.54 13.95 -13.52
N GLU A 77 -30.40 14.58 -12.73
CA GLU A 77 -31.49 15.42 -13.27
C GLU A 77 -30.98 16.51 -14.23
N LYS A 78 -29.85 17.14 -13.89
CA LYS A 78 -29.25 18.20 -14.72
C LYS A 78 -28.46 17.65 -15.91
N PHE A 79 -27.85 16.46 -15.78
CA PHE A 79 -27.09 15.79 -16.82
C PHE A 79 -27.63 14.36 -17.01
N PRO A 80 -28.77 14.20 -17.72
CA PRO A 80 -29.52 12.94 -17.73
C PRO A 80 -28.94 11.88 -18.67
N SER A 81 -27.96 12.23 -19.50
CA SER A 81 -27.29 11.24 -20.34
C SER A 81 -26.39 10.35 -19.48
N GLU A 82 -26.60 9.04 -19.57
CA GLU A 82 -25.90 7.98 -18.82
C GLU A 82 -24.39 8.16 -18.76
N ASN A 83 -23.76 8.52 -19.88
CA ASN A 83 -22.31 8.59 -19.98
C ASN A 83 -21.80 10.03 -19.99
N ASP A 84 -22.63 11.03 -19.63
CA ASP A 84 -22.26 12.45 -19.76
C ASP A 84 -21.00 12.79 -18.98
N TYR A 85 -20.96 12.39 -17.70
CA TYR A 85 -19.83 12.66 -16.81
C TYR A 85 -18.55 11.98 -17.29
N ASN A 86 -18.60 10.67 -17.51
CA ASN A 86 -17.44 9.89 -17.97
C ASN A 86 -16.90 10.38 -19.31
N LYS A 87 -17.79 10.68 -20.25
CA LYS A 87 -17.42 11.26 -21.54
C LYS A 87 -16.77 12.63 -21.38
N TYR A 88 -17.35 13.51 -20.57
CA TYR A 88 -16.80 14.84 -20.31
C TYR A 88 -15.39 14.76 -19.73
N ILE A 89 -15.18 13.94 -18.71
CA ILE A 89 -13.87 13.76 -18.09
C ILE A 89 -12.84 13.24 -19.11
N SER A 90 -13.19 12.22 -19.89
CA SER A 90 -12.31 11.61 -20.90
C SER A 90 -11.95 12.58 -22.04
N GLU A 91 -12.93 13.32 -22.57
CA GLU A 91 -12.72 14.29 -23.68
C GLU A 91 -11.86 15.49 -23.26
N HIS A 92 -11.71 15.75 -21.96
CA HIS A 92 -10.93 16.87 -21.43
C HIS A 92 -9.68 16.41 -20.67
N GLY A 93 -9.11 15.27 -21.08
CA GLY A 93 -7.80 14.78 -20.61
C GLY A 93 -7.80 14.32 -19.16
N GLY A 94 -8.97 14.02 -18.60
CA GLY A 94 -9.17 13.62 -17.23
C GLY A 94 -9.37 12.12 -17.04
N MET A 95 -9.45 11.71 -15.77
CA MET A 95 -9.89 10.38 -15.36
C MET A 95 -10.70 10.50 -14.07
N ASN A 96 -11.73 9.67 -13.92
CA ASN A 96 -12.53 9.56 -12.71
C ASN A 96 -12.54 8.13 -12.19
N ASN A 97 -12.85 7.95 -10.91
CA ASN A 97 -13.15 6.65 -10.32
C ASN A 97 -13.84 6.83 -8.95
N ALA A 98 -14.25 5.73 -8.34
CA ALA A 98 -14.72 5.68 -6.96
C ALA A 98 -14.34 4.35 -6.29
N PHE A 99 -14.58 4.25 -4.99
CA PHE A 99 -14.53 2.98 -4.27
C PHE A 99 -15.40 3.04 -3.00
N THR A 100 -15.93 1.88 -2.61
CA THR A 100 -16.72 1.68 -1.39
C THR A 100 -15.99 0.75 -0.42
N THR A 101 -15.89 1.16 0.84
CA THR A 101 -15.25 0.43 1.95
C THR A 101 -16.25 0.12 3.06
N LEU A 102 -15.74 -0.31 4.24
CA LEU A 102 -16.54 -0.64 5.42
C LEU A 102 -17.56 0.47 5.74
N ASP A 103 -17.08 1.70 5.94
CA ASP A 103 -17.85 2.84 6.42
C ASP A 103 -17.65 4.11 5.59
N HIS A 104 -17.02 4.02 4.41
CA HIS A 104 -16.82 5.15 3.50
C HIS A 104 -17.08 4.80 2.02
N THR A 105 -17.57 5.77 1.25
CA THR A 105 -17.60 5.75 -0.21
C THR A 105 -16.94 7.03 -0.74
N THR A 106 -15.86 6.88 -1.50
CA THR A 106 -15.06 7.99 -2.03
C THR A 106 -15.20 8.09 -3.54
N TYR A 107 -15.49 9.29 -4.06
CA TYR A 107 -15.54 9.60 -5.49
C TYR A 107 -14.49 10.65 -5.82
N TYR A 108 -13.83 10.54 -6.97
CA TYR A 108 -12.79 11.48 -7.35
C TYR A 108 -12.57 11.57 -8.85
N PHE A 109 -12.03 12.71 -9.30
CA PHE A 109 -11.60 12.91 -10.67
C PHE A 109 -10.42 13.87 -10.78
N ASP A 110 -9.71 13.80 -11.91
CA ASP A 110 -8.92 14.88 -12.46
C ASP A 110 -9.41 15.27 -13.85
N VAL A 111 -9.09 16.50 -14.27
CA VAL A 111 -9.42 17.06 -15.57
C VAL A 111 -8.42 18.15 -15.94
N ALA A 112 -8.23 18.47 -17.22
CA ALA A 112 -7.47 19.65 -17.61
C ALA A 112 -8.00 20.91 -16.89
N HIS A 113 -7.10 21.73 -16.35
CA HIS A 113 -7.47 22.80 -15.41
C HIS A 113 -8.50 23.81 -15.98
N THR A 114 -8.56 24.00 -17.29
CA THR A 114 -9.51 24.91 -17.97
C THR A 114 -10.97 24.42 -17.98
N HIS A 115 -11.21 23.18 -17.56
CA HIS A 115 -12.53 22.51 -17.59
C HIS A 115 -13.02 22.13 -16.19
N PHE A 116 -12.41 22.69 -15.16
CA PHE A 116 -12.65 22.28 -13.78
C PHE A 116 -14.06 22.64 -13.29
N ALA A 117 -14.53 23.85 -13.55
CA ALA A 117 -15.83 24.33 -13.08
C ALA A 117 -17.00 23.50 -13.63
N GLU A 118 -16.96 23.11 -14.90
CA GLU A 118 -17.96 22.26 -15.55
C GLU A 118 -17.88 20.78 -15.13
N ALA A 119 -16.69 20.30 -14.78
CA ALA A 119 -16.52 18.97 -14.20
C ALA A 119 -17.12 18.93 -12.77
N LEU A 120 -16.85 19.97 -11.95
CA LEU A 120 -17.44 20.12 -10.62
C LEU A 120 -18.97 20.22 -10.68
N ASP A 121 -19.52 20.94 -11.67
CA ASP A 121 -20.97 21.05 -11.83
C ASP A 121 -21.60 19.67 -12.00
N ARG A 122 -21.07 18.84 -12.89
CA ARG A 122 -21.53 17.45 -13.10
C ARG A 122 -21.35 16.58 -11.86
N PHE A 123 -20.14 16.63 -11.28
CA PHE A 123 -19.78 15.85 -10.11
C PHE A 123 -20.69 16.14 -8.91
N SER A 124 -21.00 17.43 -8.66
CA SER A 124 -21.86 17.83 -7.55
C SER A 124 -23.28 17.25 -7.64
N GLN A 125 -23.78 16.97 -8.85
CA GLN A 125 -25.12 16.42 -9.04
C GLN A 125 -25.28 15.00 -8.48
N PHE A 126 -24.18 14.24 -8.35
CA PHE A 126 -24.19 12.90 -7.75
C PHE A 126 -24.77 12.92 -6.33
N PHE A 127 -24.49 14.00 -5.61
CA PHE A 127 -24.84 14.17 -4.20
C PHE A 127 -26.16 14.93 -4.00
N MET A 128 -26.81 15.36 -5.09
CA MET A 128 -28.05 16.14 -5.05
C MET A 128 -29.23 15.43 -5.69
N ALA A 129 -29.10 15.01 -6.95
CA ALA A 129 -30.24 14.53 -7.74
C ALA A 129 -29.83 13.46 -8.79
N PRO A 130 -29.30 12.30 -8.37
CA PRO A 130 -29.11 11.14 -9.25
C PRO A 130 -30.44 10.54 -9.71
N LEU A 131 -30.49 10.07 -10.97
CA LEU A 131 -31.74 9.57 -11.57
C LEU A 131 -32.09 8.13 -11.16
N PHE A 132 -31.07 7.30 -10.91
CA PHE A 132 -31.20 5.87 -10.67
C PHE A 132 -32.16 5.19 -11.68
N THR A 133 -32.01 5.38 -13.00
CA THR A 133 -33.05 4.91 -13.93
C THR A 133 -33.18 3.37 -13.96
N GLU A 134 -34.40 2.87 -14.17
CA GLU A 134 -34.71 1.44 -14.07
C GLU A 134 -33.96 0.56 -15.07
N SER A 135 -33.86 1.00 -16.34
CA SER A 135 -33.13 0.28 -17.40
C SER A 135 -31.63 0.17 -17.14
N MET A 136 -31.10 1.01 -16.25
CA MET A 136 -29.68 1.06 -15.92
C MET A 136 -29.38 0.22 -14.68
N SER A 137 -30.28 0.21 -13.70
CA SER A 137 -30.14 -0.59 -12.48
C SER A 137 -29.88 -2.06 -12.77
N GLU A 138 -30.62 -2.68 -13.70
CA GLU A 138 -30.39 -4.10 -14.02
C GLU A 138 -29.05 -4.34 -14.71
N ARG A 139 -28.66 -3.49 -15.67
CA ARG A 139 -27.36 -3.61 -16.35
C ARG A 139 -26.18 -3.45 -15.38
N GLU A 140 -26.30 -2.52 -14.45
CA GLU A 140 -25.21 -2.21 -13.53
C GLU A 140 -25.01 -3.30 -12.47
N VAL A 141 -26.09 -4.01 -12.07
CA VAL A 141 -25.96 -5.20 -11.23
C VAL A 141 -25.14 -6.30 -11.95
N HIS A 142 -25.24 -6.43 -13.27
CA HIS A 142 -24.38 -7.37 -14.02
C HIS A 142 -22.91 -6.96 -13.98
N ALA A 143 -22.60 -5.66 -14.06
CA ALA A 143 -21.22 -5.17 -13.94
C ALA A 143 -20.61 -5.51 -12.57
N ILE A 144 -21.37 -5.26 -11.49
CA ILE A 144 -20.98 -5.62 -10.12
C ILE A 144 -20.80 -7.13 -9.97
N HIS A 145 -21.68 -7.93 -10.58
CA HIS A 145 -21.54 -9.38 -10.56
C HIS A 145 -20.23 -9.83 -11.24
N SER A 146 -19.90 -9.28 -12.41
CA SER A 146 -18.64 -9.56 -13.09
C SER A 146 -17.42 -9.10 -12.28
N GLU A 147 -17.52 -8.02 -11.51
CA GLU A 147 -16.49 -7.64 -10.55
C GLU A 147 -16.31 -8.68 -9.44
N HIS A 148 -17.39 -9.17 -8.86
CA HIS A 148 -17.32 -10.26 -7.88
C HIS A 148 -16.69 -11.52 -8.49
N GLU A 149 -17.14 -11.94 -9.68
CA GLU A 149 -16.58 -13.10 -10.40
C GLU A 149 -15.07 -12.96 -10.64
N LYS A 150 -14.62 -11.77 -11.04
CA LYS A 150 -13.19 -11.42 -11.17
C LYS A 150 -12.42 -11.60 -9.85
N ASN A 151 -13.07 -11.31 -8.72
CA ASN A 151 -12.48 -11.37 -7.39
C ASN A 151 -12.53 -12.77 -6.75
N ILE A 152 -13.43 -13.68 -7.19
CA ILE A 152 -13.53 -15.07 -6.69
C ILE A 152 -12.18 -15.80 -6.63
N PRO A 153 -11.34 -15.79 -7.69
CA PRO A 153 -10.05 -16.48 -7.67
C PRO A 153 -8.94 -15.71 -6.93
N ASN A 154 -9.20 -14.50 -6.43
CA ASN A 154 -8.18 -13.66 -5.79
C ASN A 154 -8.07 -13.94 -4.28
N ASP A 155 -6.95 -14.54 -3.86
CA ASP A 155 -6.71 -14.91 -2.46
C ASP A 155 -6.75 -13.74 -1.46
N THR A 156 -6.48 -12.51 -1.88
CA THR A 156 -6.59 -11.34 -0.98
C THR A 156 -8.05 -11.04 -0.64
N TRP A 157 -8.93 -11.00 -1.64
CA TRP A 157 -10.37 -10.82 -1.43
C TRP A 157 -10.98 -11.96 -0.64
N ARG A 158 -10.55 -13.20 -0.94
CA ARG A 158 -10.98 -14.40 -0.22
C ARG A 158 -10.64 -14.30 1.27
N ILE A 159 -9.39 -13.98 1.60
CA ILE A 159 -8.95 -13.90 3.01
C ILE A 159 -9.66 -12.75 3.75
N ASP A 160 -9.83 -11.58 3.12
CA ASP A 160 -10.54 -10.46 3.74
C ASP A 160 -12.02 -10.81 4.02
N GLN A 161 -12.72 -11.43 3.07
CA GLN A 161 -14.10 -11.87 3.28
C GLN A 161 -14.18 -13.01 4.31
N PHE A 162 -13.22 -13.93 4.35
CA PHE A 162 -13.16 -14.98 5.37
C PHE A 162 -13.06 -14.41 6.79
N ASP A 163 -12.21 -13.39 6.97
CA ASP A 163 -12.07 -12.71 8.26
C ASP A 163 -13.39 -12.06 8.70
N LYS A 164 -14.15 -11.46 7.77
CA LYS A 164 -15.50 -10.94 8.02
C LYS A 164 -16.49 -12.06 8.33
N SER A 165 -16.55 -13.10 7.50
CA SER A 165 -17.51 -14.21 7.64
C SER A 165 -17.34 -15.00 8.95
N THR A 166 -16.15 -14.96 9.56
CA THR A 166 -15.85 -15.59 10.87
C THR A 166 -15.83 -14.60 12.06
N SER A 167 -16.33 -13.39 11.84
CA SER A 167 -16.69 -12.44 12.91
C SER A 167 -18.10 -12.73 13.46
N SER A 168 -18.54 -11.99 14.48
CA SER A 168 -19.91 -12.11 15.00
C SER A 168 -20.95 -11.86 13.91
N ALA A 169 -21.88 -12.81 13.73
CA ALA A 169 -22.93 -12.74 12.71
C ALA A 169 -23.91 -11.57 12.92
N ASP A 170 -24.00 -11.04 14.14
CA ASP A 170 -24.85 -9.90 14.47
C ASP A 170 -24.16 -8.54 14.22
N HIS A 171 -22.83 -8.54 14.08
CA HIS A 171 -22.06 -7.32 13.85
C HIS A 171 -21.98 -6.99 12.35
N GLU A 172 -22.13 -5.71 11.99
CA GLU A 172 -22.17 -5.32 10.56
C GLU A 172 -20.87 -5.55 9.78
N TYR A 173 -19.75 -5.73 10.48
CA TYR A 173 -18.46 -6.12 9.88
C TYR A 173 -18.54 -7.48 9.17
N ASN A 174 -19.47 -8.36 9.56
CA ASN A 174 -19.68 -9.67 8.92
C ASN A 174 -20.21 -9.56 7.47
N ARG A 175 -20.77 -8.42 7.10
CA ARG A 175 -21.47 -8.22 5.82
C ARG A 175 -20.54 -8.43 4.62
N PHE A 176 -21.16 -8.87 3.53
CA PHE A 176 -20.53 -8.95 2.22
C PHE A 176 -20.75 -7.64 1.46
N GLY A 177 -19.64 -6.97 1.12
CA GLY A 177 -19.68 -5.59 0.62
C GLY A 177 -19.77 -5.42 -0.89
N THR A 178 -19.38 -6.42 -1.68
CA THR A 178 -19.31 -6.28 -3.14
C THR A 178 -20.69 -6.29 -3.79
N GLY A 179 -21.55 -7.23 -3.35
CA GLY A 179 -22.81 -7.53 -4.03
C GLY A 179 -22.65 -8.51 -5.21
N THR A 180 -23.76 -9.15 -5.58
CA THR A 180 -23.88 -10.04 -6.74
C THR A 180 -25.25 -9.90 -7.39
N LEU A 181 -25.44 -10.54 -8.53
CA LEU A 181 -26.77 -10.72 -9.14
C LEU A 181 -27.79 -11.26 -8.10
N ASP A 182 -27.36 -12.20 -7.26
CA ASP A 182 -28.24 -12.80 -6.27
C ASP A 182 -28.61 -11.84 -5.13
N THR A 183 -27.66 -11.05 -4.63
CA THR A 183 -27.91 -10.14 -3.51
C THR A 183 -28.62 -8.85 -3.91
N LEU A 184 -28.47 -8.43 -5.17
CA LEU A 184 -28.98 -7.15 -5.66
C LEU A 184 -30.14 -7.27 -6.65
N LEU A 185 -30.40 -8.45 -7.23
CA LEU A 185 -31.50 -8.61 -8.19
C LEU A 185 -32.34 -9.87 -7.93
N THR A 186 -31.76 -11.07 -7.97
CA THR A 186 -32.51 -12.33 -7.91
C THR A 186 -33.27 -12.50 -6.60
N ASN A 187 -32.59 -12.43 -5.45
CA ASN A 187 -33.23 -12.64 -4.15
C ASN A 187 -34.13 -11.48 -3.74
N PRO A 188 -33.75 -10.19 -3.92
CA PRO A 188 -34.63 -9.08 -3.63
C PRO A 188 -35.94 -9.14 -4.42
N LYS A 189 -35.87 -9.41 -5.72
CA LYS A 189 -37.05 -9.54 -6.59
C LYS A 189 -37.96 -10.68 -6.15
N ALA A 190 -37.40 -11.84 -5.79
CA ALA A 190 -38.15 -12.97 -5.26
C ALA A 190 -38.86 -12.64 -3.93
N ASN A 191 -38.28 -11.76 -3.12
CA ASN A 191 -38.82 -11.31 -1.83
C ASN A 191 -39.67 -10.03 -1.93
N GLY A 192 -40.00 -9.56 -3.14
CA GLY A 192 -40.81 -8.36 -3.36
C GLY A 192 -40.09 -7.04 -3.02
N ILE A 193 -38.76 -7.04 -2.95
CA ILE A 193 -37.93 -5.87 -2.72
C ILE A 193 -37.50 -5.31 -4.08
N ASN A 194 -37.83 -4.04 -4.33
CA ASN A 194 -37.31 -3.31 -5.47
C ASN A 194 -35.95 -2.66 -5.10
N THR A 195 -34.86 -3.17 -5.68
CA THR A 195 -33.49 -2.69 -5.42
C THR A 195 -33.27 -1.24 -5.84
N ARG A 196 -33.91 -0.79 -6.92
CA ARG A 196 -33.86 0.62 -7.35
C ARG A 196 -34.46 1.54 -6.30
N ASP A 197 -35.62 1.18 -5.76
CA ASP A 197 -36.23 1.97 -4.68
C ASP A 197 -35.37 1.93 -3.41
N ALA A 198 -34.73 0.80 -3.14
CA ALA A 198 -33.83 0.66 -1.99
C ALA A 198 -32.57 1.53 -2.13
N VAL A 199 -31.95 1.60 -3.31
CA VAL A 199 -30.76 2.46 -3.52
C VAL A 199 -31.13 3.95 -3.49
N MET A 200 -32.30 4.33 -4.01
CA MET A 200 -32.83 5.69 -3.87
C MET A 200 -33.05 6.05 -2.40
N LYS A 201 -33.64 5.15 -1.61
CA LYS A 201 -33.82 5.34 -0.16
C LYS A 201 -32.47 5.41 0.56
N PHE A 202 -31.50 4.59 0.16
CA PHE A 202 -30.15 4.60 0.72
C PHE A 202 -29.48 5.96 0.51
N HIS A 203 -29.49 6.49 -0.71
CA HIS A 203 -28.99 7.85 -1.00
C HIS A 203 -29.76 8.92 -0.23
N GLN A 204 -31.09 8.87 -0.27
CA GLN A 204 -31.94 9.81 0.46
C GLN A 204 -31.69 9.80 1.96
N GLN A 205 -31.40 8.64 2.55
CA GLN A 205 -31.11 8.49 3.98
C GLN A 205 -29.69 8.95 4.31
N TRP A 206 -28.69 8.48 3.57
CA TRP A 206 -27.31 8.54 4.01
C TRP A 206 -26.46 9.64 3.36
N TYR A 207 -26.74 10.03 2.12
CA TYR A 207 -25.92 11.01 1.39
C TYR A 207 -26.22 12.43 1.88
N SER A 208 -25.66 12.79 3.04
CA SER A 208 -25.87 14.04 3.76
C SER A 208 -24.61 14.87 3.83
N SER A 209 -24.70 16.18 3.59
CA SER A 209 -23.53 17.07 3.61
C SER A 209 -22.75 17.07 4.94
N ASN A 210 -23.40 16.82 6.08
CA ASN A 210 -22.74 16.85 7.39
C ASN A 210 -21.82 15.66 7.67
N ILE A 211 -21.87 14.62 6.82
CA ILE A 211 -20.97 13.45 6.88
C ILE A 211 -20.12 13.33 5.61
N MET A 212 -20.04 14.42 4.85
CA MET A 212 -19.24 14.52 3.64
C MET A 212 -18.01 15.39 3.88
N THR A 213 -16.90 15.00 3.26
CA THR A 213 -15.70 15.81 3.15
C THR A 213 -15.35 16.01 1.69
N LEU A 214 -14.82 17.19 1.34
CA LEU A 214 -14.50 17.58 -0.03
C LEU A 214 -13.08 18.12 -0.11
N ALA A 215 -12.36 17.79 -1.17
CA ALA A 215 -11.09 18.44 -1.51
C ALA A 215 -11.13 18.92 -2.96
N MET A 216 -10.67 20.15 -3.21
CA MET A 216 -10.64 20.77 -4.53
C MET A 216 -9.26 21.35 -4.80
N LEU A 217 -8.63 20.94 -5.89
CA LEU A 217 -7.33 21.43 -6.36
C LEU A 217 -7.47 22.03 -7.75
N GLY A 218 -7.10 23.29 -7.93
CA GLY A 218 -7.17 23.99 -9.21
C GLY A 218 -6.12 25.10 -9.35
N ARG A 219 -6.11 25.76 -10.52
CA ARG A 219 -5.26 26.94 -10.76
C ARG A 219 -5.86 28.21 -10.17
N GLU A 220 -7.17 28.19 -9.99
CA GLU A 220 -7.98 29.24 -9.39
C GLU A 220 -7.41 29.64 -8.03
N SER A 221 -7.56 30.91 -7.69
CA SER A 221 -7.25 31.42 -6.34
C SER A 221 -8.14 30.76 -5.29
N LEU A 222 -7.73 30.83 -4.02
CA LEU A 222 -8.54 30.28 -2.93
C LEU A 222 -9.94 30.91 -2.85
N ASP A 223 -10.08 32.18 -3.23
CA ASP A 223 -11.38 32.87 -3.25
C ASP A 223 -12.26 32.34 -4.40
N GLU A 224 -11.71 32.17 -5.61
CA GLU A 224 -12.44 31.57 -6.73
C GLU A 224 -12.82 30.11 -6.46
N LEU A 225 -11.94 29.32 -5.85
CA LEU A 225 -12.25 27.94 -5.43
C LEU A 225 -13.35 27.90 -4.37
N GLU A 226 -13.37 28.86 -3.45
CA GLU A 226 -14.43 28.99 -2.44
C GLU A 226 -15.77 29.35 -3.09
N GLU A 227 -15.80 30.25 -4.06
CA GLU A 227 -17.01 30.56 -4.83
C GLU A 227 -17.55 29.34 -5.58
N LEU A 228 -16.68 28.58 -6.25
CA LEU A 228 -17.05 27.32 -6.91
C LEU A 228 -17.57 26.29 -5.90
N CYS A 229 -16.91 26.16 -4.76
CA CYS A 229 -17.32 25.26 -3.68
C CYS A 229 -18.72 25.61 -3.17
N ILE A 230 -18.97 26.89 -2.84
CA ILE A 230 -20.28 27.36 -2.40
C ILE A 230 -21.31 27.12 -3.49
N LYS A 231 -21.01 27.48 -4.75
CA LYS A 231 -21.95 27.33 -5.87
C LYS A 231 -22.42 25.89 -6.06
N TYR A 232 -21.51 24.91 -5.99
CA TYR A 232 -21.82 23.53 -6.36
C TYR A 232 -22.12 22.61 -5.17
N PHE A 233 -21.56 22.85 -3.99
CA PHE A 233 -21.66 21.92 -2.86
C PHE A 233 -22.43 22.45 -1.64
N HIS A 234 -22.61 23.77 -1.50
CA HIS A 234 -23.53 24.30 -0.49
C HIS A 234 -24.98 23.80 -0.65
N PRO A 235 -25.53 23.60 -1.88
CA PRO A 235 -26.89 23.10 -2.05
C PRO A 235 -27.10 21.63 -1.63
N VAL A 236 -26.02 20.87 -1.39
CA VAL A 236 -26.14 19.50 -0.87
C VAL A 236 -26.84 19.52 0.49
N THR A 237 -27.87 18.70 0.63
CA THR A 237 -28.77 18.75 1.79
C THR A 237 -28.09 18.19 3.04
N ASN A 238 -28.19 18.95 4.14
CA ASN A 238 -27.84 18.47 5.47
C ASN A 238 -29.05 17.75 6.11
N LYS A 239 -28.95 16.43 6.22
CA LYS A 239 -29.95 15.55 6.86
C LYS A 239 -29.68 15.32 8.35
N SER A 240 -28.66 15.98 8.91
CA SER A 240 -28.24 15.90 10.31
C SER A 240 -27.97 14.46 10.76
N ILE A 241 -27.24 13.70 9.95
CA ILE A 241 -26.94 12.29 10.22
C ILE A 241 -25.94 12.18 11.37
N GLU A 242 -26.25 11.36 12.35
CA GLU A 242 -25.31 10.93 13.36
C GLU A 242 -24.54 9.70 12.84
N VAL A 243 -23.24 9.85 12.64
CA VAL A 243 -22.37 8.75 12.17
C VAL A 243 -22.29 7.68 13.25
N LYS A 244 -22.58 6.42 12.87
CA LYS A 244 -22.54 5.29 13.81
C LYS A 244 -21.12 5.09 14.35
N LYS A 245 -21.03 4.88 15.66
CA LYS A 245 -19.82 4.38 16.33
C LYS A 245 -20.10 2.96 16.80
N TRP A 246 -19.32 1.99 16.34
CA TRP A 246 -19.41 0.60 16.76
C TRP A 246 -18.66 0.43 18.09
N THR A 247 -19.41 0.34 19.19
CA THR A 247 -18.83 0.19 20.53
C THR A 247 -18.40 -1.24 20.85
N GLU A 248 -18.96 -2.22 20.14
CA GLU A 248 -18.61 -3.62 20.27
C GLU A 248 -17.60 -4.01 19.19
N HIS A 249 -16.61 -4.82 19.56
CA HIS A 249 -15.65 -5.35 18.60
C HIS A 249 -16.29 -6.52 17.82
N PRO A 250 -16.07 -6.66 16.50
CA PRO A 250 -16.61 -7.77 15.72
C PRO A 250 -16.15 -9.17 16.16
N PHE A 251 -15.05 -9.23 16.91
CA PHE A 251 -14.55 -10.45 17.54
C PHE A 251 -14.92 -10.47 19.03
N GLY A 252 -16.06 -11.08 19.34
CA GLY A 252 -16.48 -11.39 20.70
C GLY A 252 -15.78 -12.66 21.25
N PRO A 253 -16.06 -13.07 22.50
CA PRO A 253 -15.40 -14.21 23.15
C PRO A 253 -15.38 -15.50 22.32
N ASP A 254 -16.47 -15.77 21.60
CA ASP A 254 -16.58 -16.96 20.74
C ASP A 254 -15.66 -16.88 19.52
N GLN A 255 -15.35 -15.67 19.04
CA GLN A 255 -14.47 -15.43 17.90
C GLN A 255 -12.98 -15.38 18.27
N LEU A 256 -12.59 -15.60 19.54
CA LEU A 256 -11.29 -15.14 20.06
C LEU A 256 -10.18 -16.14 20.39
N GLN A 257 -10.21 -17.42 20.11
CA GLN A 257 -9.03 -18.28 20.35
C GLN A 257 -9.05 -19.28 19.23
N LEU A 258 -9.12 -18.75 18.01
CA LEU A 258 -9.48 -19.50 16.82
C LEU A 258 -8.27 -19.65 15.93
N LYS A 259 -8.11 -20.87 15.40
CA LYS A 259 -7.14 -21.19 14.37
C LYS A 259 -7.91 -21.69 13.16
N ALA A 260 -7.71 -21.03 12.02
CA ALA A 260 -8.31 -21.39 10.75
C ALA A 260 -7.22 -21.91 9.80
N TYR A 261 -7.54 -22.95 9.04
CA TYR A 261 -6.73 -23.43 7.93
C TYR A 261 -7.49 -23.19 6.64
N ILE A 262 -6.95 -22.37 5.75
CA ILE A 262 -7.60 -21.94 4.50
C ILE A 262 -6.88 -22.56 3.31
N VAL A 263 -7.64 -23.07 2.35
CA VAL A 263 -7.13 -23.54 1.06
C VAL A 263 -7.14 -22.38 0.05
N PRO A 264 -5.96 -21.86 -0.36
CA PRO A 264 -5.87 -20.79 -1.34
C PRO A 264 -6.15 -21.29 -2.76
N VAL A 265 -6.35 -20.35 -3.70
CA VAL A 265 -6.41 -20.62 -5.14
C VAL A 265 -5.00 -20.78 -5.70
N LYS A 266 -4.14 -19.79 -5.48
CA LYS A 266 -2.71 -19.87 -5.79
C LYS A 266 -2.01 -20.81 -4.81
N ASP A 267 -0.86 -21.34 -5.19
CA ASP A 267 0.02 -22.04 -4.26
C ASP A 267 0.71 -21.00 -3.35
N LEU A 268 0.03 -20.64 -2.26
CA LEU A 268 0.47 -19.67 -1.26
C LEU A 268 0.63 -20.37 0.08
N ARG A 269 1.53 -19.82 0.90
CA ARG A 269 1.74 -20.23 2.27
C ARG A 269 1.91 -18.98 3.12
N SER A 270 0.98 -18.75 4.04
CA SER A 270 1.02 -17.56 4.90
C SER A 270 0.38 -17.82 6.25
N LEU A 271 0.87 -17.11 7.26
CA LEU A 271 0.36 -17.07 8.62
C LEU A 271 -0.09 -15.65 8.94
N ILE A 272 -1.33 -15.48 9.38
CA ILE A 272 -1.91 -14.21 9.77
C ILE A 272 -2.34 -14.32 11.22
N ILE A 273 -1.68 -13.58 12.10
CA ILE A 273 -1.94 -13.54 13.55
C ILE A 273 -2.62 -12.20 13.84
N THR A 274 -3.88 -12.21 14.25
CA THR A 274 -4.68 -11.01 14.43
C THR A 274 -5.20 -10.87 15.85
N PHE A 275 -5.16 -9.65 16.37
CA PHE A 275 -5.68 -9.27 17.67
C PHE A 275 -6.78 -8.21 17.53
N PRO A 276 -7.87 -8.29 18.31
CA PRO A 276 -8.83 -7.20 18.43
C PRO A 276 -8.14 -5.97 19.03
N PHE A 277 -8.32 -4.81 18.41
CA PHE A 277 -7.57 -3.60 18.75
C PHE A 277 -8.52 -2.40 18.91
N PRO A 278 -8.23 -1.44 19.80
CA PRO A 278 -9.05 -0.25 19.92
C PRO A 278 -8.92 0.64 18.68
N ASP A 279 -9.95 1.44 18.41
CA ASP A 279 -9.86 2.55 17.46
C ASP A 279 -8.99 3.68 18.05
N LEU A 280 -7.91 4.01 17.35
CA LEU A 280 -6.90 4.99 17.79
C LEU A 280 -6.95 6.30 16.98
N ARG A 281 -8.03 6.55 16.22
CA ARG A 281 -8.20 7.78 15.44
C ARG A 281 -7.99 9.05 16.30
N ASP A 282 -8.48 9.04 17.54
CA ASP A 282 -8.39 10.18 18.47
C ASP A 282 -6.98 10.37 19.06
N GLN A 283 -6.04 9.43 18.86
CA GLN A 283 -4.67 9.52 19.39
C GLN A 283 -3.62 9.61 18.29
N PHE A 284 -3.97 10.30 17.21
CA PHE A 284 -3.07 10.55 16.10
C PHE A 284 -1.84 11.40 16.45
N GLU A 285 -1.84 12.15 17.56
CA GLU A 285 -0.67 12.94 17.98
C GLU A 285 0.42 12.06 18.60
N SER A 286 0.07 10.92 19.19
CA SER A 286 1.02 9.97 19.80
C SER A 286 1.31 8.75 18.93
N LYS A 287 0.39 8.36 18.04
CA LYS A 287 0.50 7.22 17.11
C LYS A 287 1.11 5.96 17.72
N PRO A 288 0.58 5.50 18.87
CA PRO A 288 1.19 4.38 19.59
C PRO A 288 1.14 3.08 18.77
N ASP A 289 0.16 2.94 17.87
CA ASP A 289 0.07 1.85 16.90
C ASP A 289 1.24 1.82 15.92
N GLN A 290 1.67 2.98 15.41
CA GLN A 290 2.82 3.06 14.52
C GLN A 290 4.12 2.69 15.26
N TYR A 291 4.25 3.11 16.52
CA TYR A 291 5.36 2.70 17.38
C TYR A 291 5.44 1.16 17.52
N LEU A 292 4.32 0.49 17.79
CA LEU A 292 4.29 -0.99 17.87
C LEU A 292 4.51 -1.66 16.51
N SER A 293 3.97 -1.08 15.44
CA SER A 293 4.14 -1.58 14.06
C SER A 293 5.61 -1.55 13.64
N HIS A 294 6.32 -0.44 13.96
CA HIS A 294 7.75 -0.29 13.71
C HIS A 294 8.58 -1.38 14.40
N LEU A 295 8.27 -1.72 15.65
CA LEU A 295 9.02 -2.73 16.40
C LEU A 295 8.71 -4.17 15.96
N LEU A 296 7.42 -4.53 15.89
CA LEU A 296 7.01 -5.89 15.51
C LEU A 296 7.27 -6.20 14.03
N GLY A 297 7.31 -5.16 13.19
CA GLY A 297 7.61 -5.25 11.76
C GLY A 297 9.05 -4.86 11.41
N HIS A 298 9.94 -4.70 12.40
CA HIS A 298 11.34 -4.36 12.15
C HIS A 298 12.03 -5.50 11.38
N GLU A 299 12.88 -5.16 10.40
CA GLU A 299 13.57 -6.16 9.57
C GLU A 299 15.09 -6.20 9.80
N GLY A 300 15.64 -5.30 10.60
CA GLY A 300 17.05 -5.29 10.98
C GLY A 300 17.43 -6.44 11.94
N SER A 301 18.72 -6.48 12.30
CA SER A 301 19.24 -7.53 13.19
C SER A 301 18.53 -7.58 14.56
N GLY A 302 18.42 -8.77 15.13
CA GLY A 302 17.70 -9.00 16.40
C GLY A 302 16.18 -8.94 16.31
N SER A 303 15.61 -8.62 15.15
CA SER A 303 14.17 -8.57 14.94
C SER A 303 13.50 -9.95 14.91
N LEU A 304 12.18 -9.93 15.04
CA LEU A 304 11.34 -11.11 14.80
C LEU A 304 11.55 -11.70 13.39
N LEU A 305 11.61 -10.86 12.35
CA LEU A 305 11.85 -11.33 10.98
C LEU A 305 13.23 -11.99 10.85
N SER A 306 14.29 -11.39 11.42
CA SER A 306 15.64 -11.95 11.40
C SER A 306 15.67 -13.35 12.04
N ALA A 307 15.06 -13.52 13.22
CA ALA A 307 15.00 -14.81 13.91
C ALA A 307 14.26 -15.89 13.12
N LEU A 308 13.17 -15.53 12.44
CA LEU A 308 12.38 -16.44 11.59
C LEU A 308 13.10 -16.80 10.30
N ARG A 309 13.79 -15.84 9.66
CA ARG A 309 14.56 -16.06 8.43
C ARG A 309 15.77 -16.94 8.65
N ARG A 310 16.50 -16.78 9.78
CA ARG A 310 17.63 -17.65 10.15
C ARG A 310 17.23 -19.12 10.31
N ARG A 311 15.97 -19.38 10.68
CA ARG A 311 15.41 -20.74 10.78
C ARG A 311 14.90 -21.27 9.43
N GLY A 312 14.90 -20.42 8.41
CA GLY A 312 14.34 -20.76 7.11
C GLY A 312 12.82 -20.90 7.12
N TRP A 313 12.11 -20.28 8.06
CA TRP A 313 10.66 -20.43 8.22
C TRP A 313 9.84 -19.40 7.41
N CYS A 314 10.40 -18.23 7.12
CA CYS A 314 9.76 -17.20 6.30
C CYS A 314 10.77 -16.46 5.41
N ASN A 315 10.26 -15.52 4.61
CA ASN A 315 11.04 -14.57 3.82
C ASN A 315 10.73 -13.11 4.17
N SER A 316 9.52 -12.83 4.64
CA SER A 316 8.95 -11.51 4.86
C SER A 316 7.97 -11.54 6.03
N LEU A 317 7.84 -10.40 6.69
CA LEU A 317 6.90 -10.19 7.78
C LEU A 317 6.37 -8.76 7.70
N VAL A 318 5.06 -8.61 7.90
CA VAL A 318 4.42 -7.30 8.02
C VAL A 318 3.65 -7.27 9.33
N ALA A 319 3.87 -6.25 10.14
CA ALA A 319 3.11 -6.03 11.36
C ALA A 319 2.51 -4.63 11.40
N GLY A 320 1.27 -4.52 11.86
CA GLY A 320 0.73 -3.23 12.21
C GLY A 320 -0.78 -3.17 12.37
N CYS A 321 -1.26 -1.95 12.58
CA CYS A 321 -2.69 -1.69 12.74
C CYS A 321 -3.42 -1.69 11.39
N ARG A 322 -4.44 -2.54 11.27
CA ARG A 322 -5.43 -2.48 10.19
C ARG A 322 -6.67 -1.76 10.73
N SER A 323 -7.00 -0.63 10.12
CA SER A 323 -8.18 0.14 10.50
C SER A 323 -9.46 -0.67 10.25
N GLY A 324 -10.34 -0.69 11.25
CA GLY A 324 -11.73 -1.12 11.11
C GLY A 324 -12.62 0.08 10.81
N ALA A 325 -13.82 0.09 11.39
CA ALA A 325 -14.71 1.25 11.36
C ALA A 325 -14.55 2.11 12.63
N LYS A 326 -15.28 3.23 12.74
CA LYS A 326 -15.27 4.06 13.97
C LYS A 326 -15.65 3.22 15.20
N GLY A 327 -14.71 3.05 16.14
CA GLY A 327 -14.88 2.34 17.39
C GLY A 327 -14.14 1.00 17.53
N PHE A 328 -13.63 0.41 16.45
CA PHE A 328 -12.73 -0.75 16.53
C PHE A 328 -11.63 -0.75 15.46
N SER A 329 -10.57 -1.52 15.68
CA SER A 329 -9.50 -1.77 14.71
C SER A 329 -8.89 -3.15 14.98
N PHE A 330 -7.88 -3.51 14.19
CA PHE A 330 -7.15 -4.77 14.37
C PHE A 330 -5.65 -4.49 14.41
N PHE A 331 -4.89 -5.35 15.08
CA PHE A 331 -3.45 -5.41 14.94
C PHE A 331 -3.07 -6.80 14.43
N SER A 332 -2.29 -6.85 13.36
CA SER A 332 -1.94 -8.13 12.73
C SER A 332 -0.44 -8.27 12.53
N VAL A 333 0.05 -9.50 12.64
CA VAL A 333 1.38 -9.94 12.22
C VAL A 333 1.20 -10.97 11.13
N ASN A 334 1.63 -10.64 9.92
CA ASN A 334 1.48 -11.44 8.71
C ASN A 334 2.86 -11.94 8.30
N VAL A 335 3.00 -13.26 8.12
CA VAL A 335 4.27 -13.92 7.82
C VAL A 335 4.06 -14.79 6.58
N ASP A 336 4.86 -14.63 5.53
CA ASP A 336 4.88 -15.64 4.47
C ASP A 336 5.63 -16.88 4.98
N LEU A 337 5.25 -18.07 4.51
CA LEU A 337 5.83 -19.30 5.05
C LEU A 337 6.61 -20.05 3.97
N THR A 338 7.76 -20.60 4.34
CA THR A 338 8.47 -21.60 3.54
C THR A 338 7.79 -22.98 3.63
N GLU A 339 8.29 -23.98 2.91
CA GLU A 339 7.81 -25.36 3.05
C GLU A 339 8.09 -25.89 4.47
N GLU A 340 9.19 -25.45 5.09
CA GLU A 340 9.49 -25.78 6.48
C GLU A 340 8.64 -24.95 7.45
N GLY A 341 8.48 -23.65 7.20
CA GLY A 341 7.76 -22.76 8.09
C GLY A 341 6.29 -23.12 8.33
N ILE A 342 5.63 -23.74 7.34
CA ILE A 342 4.25 -24.20 7.50
C ILE A 342 4.11 -25.39 8.46
N GLU A 343 5.20 -26.10 8.76
CA GLU A 343 5.24 -27.16 9.79
C GLU A 343 5.47 -26.59 11.20
N HIS A 344 5.92 -25.34 11.30
CA HIS A 344 6.34 -24.68 12.54
C HIS A 344 5.40 -23.56 12.98
N ILE A 345 4.11 -23.63 12.65
CA ILE A 345 3.14 -22.55 12.93
C ILE A 345 3.14 -22.14 14.41
N ASP A 346 3.07 -23.10 15.33
CA ASP A 346 2.96 -22.78 16.75
C ASP A 346 4.30 -22.29 17.32
N ASP A 347 5.44 -22.66 16.73
CA ASP A 347 6.77 -22.14 17.07
C ASP A 347 6.94 -20.69 16.58
N ILE A 348 6.45 -20.37 15.38
CA ILE A 348 6.44 -19.00 14.84
C ILE A 348 5.58 -18.11 15.74
N VAL A 349 4.37 -18.56 16.11
CA VAL A 349 3.49 -17.83 17.03
C VAL A 349 4.14 -17.67 18.40
N THR A 350 4.88 -18.68 18.86
CA THR A 350 5.68 -18.58 20.10
C THR A 350 6.69 -17.45 20.01
N LEU A 351 7.49 -17.36 18.93
CA LEU A 351 8.44 -16.25 18.73
C LEU A 351 7.76 -14.88 18.71
N VAL A 352 6.56 -14.77 18.13
CA VAL A 352 5.76 -13.53 18.18
C VAL A 352 5.45 -13.15 19.63
N PHE A 353 4.98 -14.09 20.45
CA PHE A 353 4.70 -13.82 21.86
C PHE A 353 5.96 -13.59 22.70
N GLN A 354 7.09 -14.21 22.35
CA GLN A 354 8.38 -13.92 22.99
C GLN A 354 8.85 -12.50 22.68
N TYR A 355 8.67 -12.02 21.44
CA TYR A 355 8.95 -10.63 21.09
C TYR A 355 8.01 -9.67 21.83
N ILE A 356 6.71 -9.96 21.89
CA ILE A 356 5.76 -9.16 22.68
C ILE A 356 6.16 -9.15 24.17
N LYS A 357 6.63 -10.28 24.73
CA LYS A 357 7.13 -10.35 26.11
C LYS A 357 8.38 -9.48 26.32
N LEU A 358 9.31 -9.47 25.36
CA LEU A 358 10.45 -8.56 25.36
C LEU A 358 9.98 -7.10 25.39
N LEU A 359 9.05 -6.71 24.51
CA LEU A 359 8.50 -5.35 24.48
C LEU A 359 7.85 -4.94 25.81
N LYS A 360 7.10 -5.87 26.44
CA LYS A 360 6.49 -5.63 27.77
C LYS A 360 7.51 -5.51 28.88
N LYS A 361 8.63 -6.24 28.80
CA LYS A 361 9.70 -6.19 29.80
C LYS A 361 10.51 -4.90 29.70
N GLU A 362 10.92 -4.52 28.50
CA GLU A 362 11.75 -3.34 28.29
C GLU A 362 10.93 -2.04 28.40
N GLY A 363 9.63 -2.09 28.10
CA GLY A 363 8.73 -0.95 28.12
C GLY A 363 8.97 0.04 26.97
N PRO A 364 8.14 1.09 26.85
CA PRO A 364 8.27 2.09 25.80
C PRO A 364 9.61 2.84 25.88
N GLN A 365 10.31 2.90 24.74
CA GLN A 365 11.62 3.55 24.62
C GLN A 365 11.48 4.92 23.99
N LYS A 366 11.74 5.98 24.77
CA LYS A 366 11.63 7.36 24.28
C LYS A 366 12.52 7.61 23.06
N TRP A 367 13.73 7.06 23.03
CA TRP A 367 14.66 7.30 21.92
C TRP A 367 14.14 6.74 20.57
N ILE A 368 13.36 5.65 20.58
CA ILE A 368 12.73 5.07 19.38
C ILE A 368 11.60 5.98 18.90
N HIS A 369 10.81 6.53 19.83
CA HIS A 369 9.81 7.53 19.48
C HIS A 369 10.44 8.80 18.91
N ASP A 370 11.50 9.32 19.53
CA ASP A 370 12.21 10.51 19.06
C ASP A 370 12.80 10.30 17.66
N GLU A 371 13.32 9.09 17.38
CA GLU A 371 13.82 8.72 16.05
C GLU A 371 12.68 8.66 15.02
N ASN A 372 11.57 8.00 15.33
CA ASN A 372 10.39 7.95 14.46
C ASN A 372 9.77 9.33 14.21
N GLU A 373 9.74 10.20 15.23
CA GLU A 373 9.27 11.58 15.10
C GLU A 373 10.18 12.39 14.19
N LEU A 374 11.51 12.23 14.33
CA LEU A 374 12.49 12.86 13.44
C LEU A 374 12.29 12.42 11.98
N LEU A 375 12.17 11.11 11.74
CA LEU A 375 11.91 10.56 10.41
C LEU A 375 10.60 11.09 9.81
N ALA A 376 9.54 11.16 10.61
CA ALA A 376 8.25 11.70 10.19
C ALA A 376 8.32 13.20 9.85
N LYS A 377 9.05 14.00 10.64
CA LYS A 377 9.29 15.43 10.37
C LYS A 377 10.06 15.62 9.07
N MET A 378 11.14 14.86 8.88
CA MET A 378 11.92 14.87 7.64
C MET A 378 11.03 14.52 6.44
N HIS A 379 10.27 13.42 6.54
CA HIS A 379 9.39 12.98 5.47
C HIS A 379 8.33 14.02 5.12
N PHE A 380 7.73 14.68 6.12
CA PHE A 380 6.75 15.75 5.90
C PHE A 380 7.38 16.98 5.26
N GLN A 381 8.53 17.43 5.77
CA GLN A 381 9.22 18.61 5.27
C GLN A 381 9.69 18.44 3.82
N PHE A 382 10.26 17.30 3.47
CA PHE A 382 10.82 17.05 2.13
C PHE A 382 9.93 16.14 1.31
N LYS A 383 8.62 16.16 1.55
CA LYS A 383 7.66 15.35 0.81
C LYS A 383 7.62 15.76 -0.67
N ASP A 384 7.55 14.76 -1.54
CA ASP A 384 7.39 15.01 -2.98
C ASP A 384 5.98 15.54 -3.28
N LYS A 385 5.88 16.45 -4.25
CA LYS A 385 4.59 16.96 -4.74
C LYS A 385 3.81 15.83 -5.41
N GLU A 386 2.62 15.55 -4.91
CA GLU A 386 1.80 14.44 -5.39
C GLU A 386 0.96 14.81 -6.61
N SER A 387 0.54 13.79 -7.37
CA SER A 387 -0.43 14.01 -8.45
C SER A 387 -1.75 14.56 -7.88
N PRO A 388 -2.39 15.55 -8.55
CA PRO A 388 -3.57 16.22 -8.02
C PRO A 388 -4.67 15.27 -7.55
N ARG A 389 -5.00 14.26 -8.36
CA ARG A 389 -6.04 13.26 -8.06
C ARG A 389 -5.75 12.48 -6.79
N ASN A 390 -4.57 11.87 -6.68
CA ASN A 390 -4.22 11.06 -5.51
C ASN A 390 -4.17 11.92 -4.24
N TYR A 391 -3.77 13.19 -4.39
CA TYR A 391 -3.70 14.13 -3.29
C TYR A 391 -5.08 14.48 -2.73
N VAL A 392 -6.03 14.88 -3.59
CA VAL A 392 -7.41 15.20 -3.14
C VAL A 392 -8.11 13.97 -2.54
N THR A 393 -7.91 12.77 -3.10
CA THR A 393 -8.46 11.52 -2.56
C THR A 393 -7.92 11.21 -1.16
N SER A 394 -6.64 11.49 -0.90
CA SER A 394 -6.05 11.32 0.43
C SER A 394 -6.62 12.34 1.42
N ILE A 395 -6.76 13.60 1.00
CA ILE A 395 -7.23 14.69 1.86
C ILE A 395 -8.66 14.50 2.34
N VAL A 396 -9.58 14.00 1.49
CA VAL A 396 -10.96 13.75 1.94
C VAL A 396 -11.02 12.69 3.05
N SER A 397 -10.17 11.68 3.00
CA SER A 397 -10.01 10.72 4.10
C SER A 397 -9.43 11.38 5.36
N PHE A 398 -8.43 12.26 5.20
CA PHE A 398 -7.81 12.98 6.30
C PHE A 398 -8.76 13.96 7.00
N LEU A 399 -9.67 14.60 6.26
CA LEU A 399 -10.69 15.48 6.82
C LEU A 399 -11.64 14.75 7.79
N HIS A 400 -11.91 13.47 7.57
CA HIS A 400 -12.69 12.65 8.51
C HIS A 400 -11.92 12.27 9.77
N ARG A 401 -10.59 12.31 9.73
CA ARG A 401 -9.71 11.76 10.78
C ARG A 401 -9.05 12.82 11.64
N TYR A 402 -8.75 13.98 11.09
CA TYR A 402 -7.95 15.01 11.76
C TYR A 402 -8.70 16.33 11.89
N PRO A 403 -8.39 17.14 12.92
CA PRO A 403 -8.82 18.53 12.97
C PRO A 403 -8.45 19.28 11.69
N LEU A 404 -9.28 20.25 11.29
CA LEU A 404 -9.14 20.95 10.01
C LEU A 404 -7.77 21.64 9.84
N ASN A 405 -7.21 22.18 10.92
CA ASN A 405 -5.88 22.82 10.93
C ASN A 405 -4.71 21.82 10.83
N GLN A 406 -4.96 20.54 11.09
CA GLN A 406 -3.97 19.45 11.09
C GLN A 406 -4.24 18.40 10.00
N THR A 407 -5.19 18.63 9.09
CA THR A 407 -5.55 17.68 8.02
C THR A 407 -4.34 17.25 7.19
N LEU A 408 -3.41 18.16 6.92
CA LEU A 408 -2.24 17.90 6.06
C LEU A 408 -1.06 17.29 6.84
N SER A 409 -0.94 17.59 8.13
CA SER A 409 0.17 17.18 8.98
C SER A 409 -0.12 15.94 9.83
N GLY A 410 -1.38 15.69 10.20
CA GLY A 410 -1.79 14.67 11.17
C GLY A 410 -1.47 13.24 10.72
N ALA A 411 -1.45 12.99 9.41
CA ALA A 411 -1.02 11.70 8.85
C ALA A 411 0.49 11.45 9.04
N TYR A 412 1.29 12.51 9.21
CA TYR A 412 2.75 12.45 9.26
C TYR A 412 3.27 12.63 10.69
N LEU A 413 3.02 13.80 11.27
CA LEU A 413 3.61 14.20 12.55
C LEU A 413 3.00 13.45 13.73
N SER A 414 3.83 13.15 14.72
CA SER A 414 3.49 12.43 15.95
C SER A 414 4.21 13.06 17.15
N PRO A 415 3.91 14.33 17.48
CA PRO A 415 4.71 15.13 18.43
C PRO A 415 4.56 14.73 19.90
N LYS A 416 3.59 13.87 20.23
CA LYS A 416 3.26 13.55 21.62
C LYS A 416 3.89 12.22 22.03
N TRP A 417 4.80 12.27 22.99
CA TRP A 417 5.25 11.07 23.71
C TRP A 417 4.19 10.64 24.73
N ASP A 418 3.61 9.45 24.54
CA ASP A 418 2.59 8.88 25.43
C ASP A 418 2.91 7.39 25.72
N PRO A 419 3.84 7.11 26.66
CA PRO A 419 4.26 5.75 26.98
C PRO A 419 3.13 4.91 27.58
N ASP A 420 2.26 5.53 28.40
CA ASP A 420 1.13 4.86 29.04
C ASP A 420 0.18 4.31 27.98
N GLN A 421 -0.06 5.07 26.91
CA GLN A 421 -0.87 4.61 25.80
C GLN A 421 -0.21 3.45 25.03
N ILE A 422 1.10 3.49 24.81
CA ILE A 422 1.86 2.39 24.19
C ILE A 422 1.74 1.11 25.02
N GLU A 423 1.92 1.20 26.34
CA GLU A 423 1.74 0.06 27.25
C GLU A 423 0.31 -0.47 27.23
N HIS A 424 -0.68 0.43 27.22
CA HIS A 424 -2.09 0.07 27.15
C HIS A 424 -2.40 -0.77 25.92
N ILE A 425 -2.01 -0.31 24.72
CA ILE A 425 -2.29 -1.03 23.47
C ILE A 425 -1.44 -2.31 23.34
N LEU A 426 -0.22 -2.34 23.89
CA LEU A 426 0.60 -3.55 23.95
C LEU A 426 -0.06 -4.63 24.82
N GLY A 427 -0.86 -4.23 25.82
CA GLY A 427 -1.71 -5.11 26.60
C GLY A 427 -2.81 -5.83 25.80
N HIS A 428 -3.19 -5.33 24.62
CA HIS A 428 -4.15 -6.02 23.74
C HIS A 428 -3.52 -7.19 22.98
N LEU A 429 -2.19 -7.20 22.82
CA LEU A 429 -1.45 -8.27 22.17
C LEU A 429 -1.19 -9.39 23.18
N CYS A 430 -2.18 -10.28 23.35
CA CYS A 430 -2.11 -11.40 24.28
C CYS A 430 -2.70 -12.69 23.70
N PRO A 431 -2.20 -13.87 24.12
CA PRO A 431 -2.66 -15.17 23.60
C PRO A 431 -4.17 -15.38 23.74
N SER A 432 -4.76 -14.95 24.85
CA SER A 432 -6.20 -15.11 25.11
C SER A 432 -7.12 -14.37 24.13
N LYS A 433 -6.59 -13.43 23.32
CA LYS A 433 -7.33 -12.64 22.32
C LYS A 433 -6.90 -12.97 20.87
N VAL A 434 -6.07 -13.99 20.67
CA VAL A 434 -5.47 -14.25 19.36
C VAL A 434 -6.42 -14.97 18.41
N ARG A 435 -6.40 -14.54 17.14
CA ARG A 435 -6.96 -15.27 16.01
C ARG A 435 -5.83 -15.59 15.04
N ILE A 436 -5.77 -16.83 14.56
CA ILE A 436 -4.72 -17.33 13.69
C ILE A 436 -5.37 -17.85 12.41
N ILE A 437 -4.89 -17.39 11.26
CA ILE A 437 -5.25 -17.94 9.95
C ILE A 437 -3.97 -18.48 9.30
N VAL A 438 -3.99 -19.76 8.92
CA VAL A 438 -2.92 -20.42 8.18
C VAL A 438 -3.45 -20.73 6.78
N VAL A 439 -2.79 -20.21 5.77
CA VAL A 439 -3.16 -20.39 4.36
C VAL A 439 -2.18 -21.37 3.74
N GLY A 440 -2.68 -22.41 3.07
CA GLY A 440 -1.82 -23.40 2.41
C GLY A 440 -2.60 -24.46 1.64
N LYS A 441 -2.11 -24.84 0.45
CA LYS A 441 -2.68 -25.97 -0.31
C LYS A 441 -2.65 -27.29 0.46
N LYS A 442 -1.68 -27.44 1.39
CA LYS A 442 -1.56 -28.60 2.29
C LYS A 442 -2.84 -28.94 3.05
N PHE A 443 -3.71 -27.95 3.29
CA PHE A 443 -4.92 -28.13 4.09
C PHE A 443 -6.14 -28.66 3.31
N GLU A 444 -6.00 -28.96 2.01
CA GLU A 444 -7.13 -29.41 1.18
C GLU A 444 -7.84 -30.66 1.72
N ASN A 445 -7.08 -31.59 2.32
CA ASN A 445 -7.63 -32.84 2.87
C ASN A 445 -8.25 -32.70 4.28
N VAL A 446 -7.99 -31.58 4.97
CA VAL A 446 -8.52 -31.34 6.32
C VAL A 446 -9.62 -30.28 6.35
N ALA A 447 -9.81 -29.54 5.26
CA ALA A 447 -10.90 -28.58 5.11
C ALA A 447 -12.26 -29.29 5.19
N SER A 448 -13.11 -28.81 6.09
CA SER A 448 -14.42 -29.41 6.40
C SER A 448 -15.59 -28.48 6.12
N GLU A 449 -15.31 -27.20 5.89
CA GLU A 449 -16.31 -26.13 5.75
C GLU A 449 -16.04 -25.31 4.49
N THR A 450 -17.08 -24.61 4.01
CA THR A 450 -17.00 -23.73 2.84
C THR A 450 -17.60 -22.37 3.18
N GLU A 451 -16.82 -21.30 3.00
CA GLU A 451 -17.28 -19.92 3.13
C GLU A 451 -18.25 -19.59 2.01
N LYS A 452 -19.31 -18.82 2.30
CA LYS A 452 -20.47 -18.66 1.43
C LYS A 452 -20.19 -17.89 0.14
N TRP A 453 -19.46 -16.77 0.20
CA TRP A 453 -19.43 -15.79 -0.89
C TRP A 453 -18.33 -16.06 -1.92
N TYR A 454 -17.22 -16.62 -1.46
CA TYR A 454 -16.05 -16.94 -2.28
C TYR A 454 -15.78 -18.45 -2.37
N GLU A 455 -16.64 -19.28 -1.79
CA GLU A 455 -16.50 -20.74 -1.78
C GLU A 455 -15.13 -21.19 -1.24
N ILE A 456 -14.71 -20.56 -0.14
CA ILE A 456 -13.40 -20.82 0.46
C ILE A 456 -13.49 -22.10 1.26
N LYS A 457 -12.72 -23.13 0.89
CA LYS A 457 -12.58 -24.34 1.70
C LYS A 457 -11.69 -24.05 2.91
N TYR A 458 -12.18 -24.38 4.10
CA TYR A 458 -11.43 -24.17 5.34
C TYR A 458 -11.76 -25.18 6.43
N LYS A 459 -10.96 -25.16 7.49
CA LYS A 459 -11.25 -25.78 8.78
C LYS A 459 -11.06 -24.73 9.87
N LEU A 460 -12.04 -24.55 10.74
CA LEU A 460 -11.95 -23.64 11.88
C LEU A 460 -11.99 -24.43 13.19
N GLU A 461 -11.05 -24.15 14.10
CA GLU A 461 -10.97 -24.83 15.40
C GLU A 461 -10.64 -23.85 16.53
N LYS A 462 -11.03 -24.21 17.76
CA LYS A 462 -10.52 -23.55 18.96
C LYS A 462 -9.11 -24.02 19.25
N ILE A 463 -8.24 -23.07 19.55
CA ILE A 463 -6.88 -23.32 20.01
C ILE A 463 -6.96 -24.03 21.37
N PRO A 464 -6.23 -25.15 21.57
CA PRO A 464 -6.23 -25.86 22.83
C PRO A 464 -5.83 -24.96 24.01
N ALA A 465 -6.51 -25.10 25.15
CA ALA A 465 -6.23 -24.29 26.34
C ALA A 465 -4.79 -24.46 26.86
N GLU A 466 -4.19 -25.63 26.66
CA GLU A 466 -2.78 -25.88 26.99
C GLU A 466 -1.84 -25.04 26.12
N GLN A 467 -2.14 -24.89 24.84
CA GLN A 467 -1.35 -24.06 23.92
C GLN A 467 -1.46 -22.57 24.27
N ILE A 468 -2.66 -22.09 24.61
CA ILE A 468 -2.86 -20.71 25.08
C ILE A 468 -2.03 -20.45 26.34
N LYS A 469 -2.06 -21.37 27.32
CA LYS A 469 -1.25 -21.26 28.55
C LYS A 469 0.25 -21.29 28.27
N ALA A 470 0.69 -22.12 27.32
CA ALA A 470 2.09 -22.16 26.89
C ALA A 470 2.52 -20.79 26.32
N TRP A 471 1.70 -20.19 25.46
CA TRP A 471 1.97 -18.85 24.92
C TRP A 471 1.90 -17.73 25.96
N GLU A 472 1.06 -17.87 27.00
CA GLU A 472 1.00 -16.90 28.11
C GLU A 472 2.24 -16.95 29.01
N SER A 473 2.94 -18.09 29.03
CA SER A 473 4.08 -18.36 29.90
C SER A 473 5.42 -18.47 29.18
N VAL A 474 5.49 -18.07 27.90
CA VAL A 474 6.72 -18.13 27.09
C VAL A 474 7.90 -17.45 27.78
N ASP A 475 9.09 -18.01 27.69
CA ASP A 475 10.33 -17.37 28.17
C ASP A 475 10.84 -16.31 27.18
N LEU A 476 11.73 -15.43 27.64
CA LEU A 476 12.44 -14.53 26.71
C LEU A 476 13.32 -15.36 25.76
N CYS A 477 13.51 -14.85 24.55
CA CYS A 477 14.41 -15.44 23.57
C CYS A 477 15.64 -14.54 23.42
N ASP A 478 16.84 -15.06 23.70
CA ASP A 478 18.10 -14.29 23.66
C ASP A 478 18.45 -13.75 22.26
N GLU A 479 17.88 -14.35 21.22
CA GLU A 479 18.04 -13.92 19.82
C GLU A 479 17.22 -12.66 19.47
N LEU A 480 16.20 -12.34 20.26
CA LEU A 480 15.29 -11.24 20.02
C LEU A 480 15.75 -10.01 20.79
N GLN A 481 15.92 -8.89 20.09
CA GLN A 481 16.44 -7.64 20.63
C GLN A 481 15.64 -6.45 20.11
N LEU A 482 15.70 -5.34 20.84
CA LEU A 482 15.22 -4.06 20.30
C LEU A 482 16.17 -3.58 19.19
N PRO A 483 15.69 -2.76 18.24
CA PRO A 483 16.54 -2.16 17.23
C PRO A 483 17.72 -1.37 17.84
N GLU A 484 18.79 -1.26 17.07
CA GLU A 484 19.87 -0.30 17.33
C GLU A 484 19.50 1.08 16.77
N LYS A 485 20.25 2.12 17.15
CA LYS A 485 20.06 3.47 16.60
C LYS A 485 20.41 3.50 15.12
N ASN A 486 19.65 4.26 14.34
CA ASN A 486 19.84 4.30 12.91
C ASN A 486 20.89 5.34 12.48
N ASP A 487 22.11 4.88 12.27
CA ASP A 487 23.23 5.71 11.81
C ASP A 487 23.13 6.14 10.33
N LEU A 488 22.08 5.77 9.60
CA LEU A 488 21.84 6.18 8.21
C LEU A 488 20.89 7.37 8.06
N ILE A 489 20.35 7.90 9.16
CA ILE A 489 19.48 9.09 9.13
C ILE A 489 20.24 10.31 8.57
N ALA A 490 19.67 10.98 7.56
CA ALA A 490 20.28 12.16 6.96
C ALA A 490 20.34 13.34 7.95
N THR A 491 21.44 14.08 7.94
CA THR A 491 21.66 15.27 8.79
C THR A 491 21.99 16.52 7.98
N ASP A 492 22.30 16.36 6.69
CA ASP A 492 22.55 17.43 5.74
C ASP A 492 21.40 17.41 4.73
N PHE A 493 20.76 18.56 4.59
CA PHE A 493 19.62 18.81 3.71
C PHE A 493 19.85 20.04 2.83
N ASP A 494 21.10 20.48 2.69
CA ASP A 494 21.41 21.65 1.89
C ASP A 494 21.12 21.37 0.41
N VAL A 495 20.33 22.26 -0.19
CA VAL A 495 20.11 22.26 -1.64
C VAL A 495 21.29 22.99 -2.28
N LEU A 496 22.06 22.24 -3.06
CA LEU A 496 23.27 22.73 -3.70
C LEU A 496 22.91 23.82 -4.72
N PRO A 497 23.73 24.90 -4.80
CA PRO A 497 23.45 25.98 -5.74
C PRO A 497 23.48 25.46 -7.18
N SER A 498 22.50 25.89 -7.97
CA SER A 498 22.49 25.63 -9.41
C SER A 498 23.75 26.23 -10.04
N SER A 499 24.44 25.46 -10.87
CA SER A 499 25.47 26.04 -11.73
C SER A 499 24.84 27.07 -12.69
N ASP A 500 25.58 28.10 -13.09
CA ASP A 500 25.08 29.13 -14.03
C ASP A 500 24.67 28.57 -15.42
N SER A 501 24.91 27.27 -15.66
CA SER A 501 24.67 26.57 -16.93
C SER A 501 24.09 25.16 -16.74
N VAL A 502 23.08 24.97 -15.87
CA VAL A 502 22.36 23.69 -15.80
C VAL A 502 21.68 23.42 -17.14
N SER A 503 21.94 22.25 -17.73
CA SER A 503 21.35 21.84 -18.99
C SER A 503 19.89 21.42 -18.82
N GLN A 504 19.05 21.78 -19.79
CA GLN A 504 17.63 21.38 -19.80
C GLN A 504 17.42 19.86 -19.72
N PHE A 505 18.31 19.09 -20.33
CA PHE A 505 18.26 17.62 -20.37
C PHE A 505 19.56 17.00 -19.86
N PRO A 506 19.53 15.74 -19.40
CA PRO A 506 20.75 15.03 -18.98
C PRO A 506 21.84 15.05 -20.05
N GLN A 507 23.08 15.29 -19.62
CA GLN A 507 24.27 15.32 -20.49
C GLN A 507 25.21 14.17 -20.15
N VAL A 508 25.95 13.69 -21.16
CA VAL A 508 27.00 12.70 -20.94
C VAL A 508 28.21 13.38 -20.32
N VAL A 509 28.56 12.98 -19.10
CA VAL A 509 29.71 13.50 -18.34
C VAL A 509 30.87 12.50 -18.27
N ARG A 510 30.61 11.22 -18.57
CA ARG A 510 31.63 10.17 -18.73
C ARG A 510 31.25 9.25 -19.87
N LYS A 511 32.21 8.90 -20.74
CA LYS A 511 32.02 7.96 -21.84
C LYS A 511 33.29 7.14 -22.08
N GLU A 512 33.23 5.88 -21.68
CA GLU A 512 34.32 4.90 -21.77
C GLU A 512 33.78 3.56 -22.26
N ASP A 513 34.67 2.59 -22.50
CA ASP A 513 34.29 1.27 -23.03
C ASP A 513 33.42 0.48 -22.04
N LEU A 514 33.72 0.57 -20.74
CA LEU A 514 32.93 -0.09 -19.69
C LEU A 514 31.62 0.65 -19.39
N MET A 515 31.61 1.99 -19.44
CA MET A 515 30.47 2.75 -18.95
C MET A 515 30.23 4.11 -19.59
N ARG A 516 28.96 4.53 -19.56
CA ARG A 516 28.50 5.88 -19.86
C ARG A 516 27.69 6.44 -18.70
N VAL A 517 28.01 7.67 -18.30
CA VAL A 517 27.33 8.38 -17.21
C VAL A 517 26.64 9.61 -17.76
N TRP A 518 25.34 9.69 -17.52
CA TRP A 518 24.48 10.82 -17.75
C TRP A 518 24.24 11.57 -16.43
N HIS A 519 24.33 12.89 -16.45
CA HIS A 519 24.07 13.72 -15.28
C HIS A 519 23.15 14.89 -15.62
N LYS A 520 22.24 15.20 -14.70
CA LYS A 520 21.48 16.45 -14.66
C LYS A 520 21.40 16.90 -13.19
N GLN A 521 21.82 18.12 -12.89
CA GLN A 521 21.51 18.73 -11.58
C GLN A 521 20.02 19.14 -11.58
N ASP A 522 19.32 18.90 -10.48
CA ASP A 522 17.92 19.32 -10.34
C ASP A 522 17.79 20.84 -10.35
N ASP A 523 16.89 21.33 -11.19
CA ASP A 523 16.51 22.73 -11.40
C ASP A 523 15.00 22.95 -11.28
N GLU A 524 14.25 21.92 -10.88
CA GLU A 524 12.78 21.93 -10.85
C GLU A 524 12.21 21.71 -9.45
N PHE A 525 12.68 20.67 -8.74
CA PHE A 525 12.08 20.25 -7.46
C PHE A 525 12.77 20.86 -6.25
N LEU A 526 14.08 21.09 -6.34
CA LEU A 526 14.92 21.73 -5.33
C LEU A 526 14.79 21.09 -3.94
N LEU A 527 14.71 19.76 -3.90
CA LEU A 527 14.70 18.96 -2.68
C LEU A 527 16.08 18.36 -2.41
N PRO A 528 16.44 18.04 -1.15
CA PRO A 528 17.72 17.41 -0.81
C PRO A 528 17.71 15.92 -1.15
N LYS A 529 17.38 15.59 -2.40
CA LYS A 529 17.20 14.24 -2.90
C LYS A 529 17.88 14.05 -4.24
N ALA A 530 18.26 12.82 -4.51
CA ALA A 530 18.69 12.41 -5.84
C ALA A 530 18.27 10.99 -6.16
N ILE A 531 18.29 10.66 -7.44
CA ILE A 531 18.09 9.33 -7.98
C ILE A 531 19.33 8.98 -8.79
N VAL A 532 19.87 7.80 -8.51
CA VAL A 532 21.06 7.24 -9.13
C VAL A 532 20.66 5.87 -9.66
N THR A 533 20.69 5.69 -10.97
CA THR A 533 20.33 4.42 -11.61
C THR A 533 21.50 3.90 -12.44
N PHE A 534 21.84 2.63 -12.26
CA PHE A 534 22.83 1.89 -13.02
C PHE A 534 22.14 0.72 -13.73
N GLU A 535 22.26 0.65 -15.05
CA GLU A 535 21.90 -0.51 -15.83
C GLU A 535 23.18 -1.26 -16.24
N PHE A 536 23.38 -2.45 -15.67
CA PHE A 536 24.50 -3.34 -15.98
C PHE A 536 24.07 -4.33 -17.04
N MET A 537 24.53 -4.14 -18.26
CA MET A 537 24.13 -4.93 -19.42
C MET A 537 25.11 -6.07 -19.66
N SER A 538 24.60 -7.31 -19.69
CA SER A 538 25.34 -8.51 -20.02
C SER A 538 24.56 -9.35 -21.04
N PRO A 539 25.16 -9.83 -22.14
CA PRO A 539 24.49 -10.76 -23.06
C PRO A 539 24.10 -12.08 -22.37
N LEU A 540 24.73 -12.41 -21.24
CA LEU A 540 24.42 -13.61 -20.46
C LEU A 540 23.14 -13.47 -19.65
N ALA A 541 22.60 -12.25 -19.45
CA ALA A 541 21.46 -12.03 -18.56
C ALA A 541 20.20 -12.80 -18.96
N TYR A 542 19.98 -12.94 -20.28
CA TYR A 542 18.75 -13.47 -20.86
C TYR A 542 19.00 -14.38 -22.08
N LEU A 543 20.25 -14.87 -22.22
CA LEU A 543 20.71 -15.66 -23.38
C LEU A 543 19.81 -16.86 -23.68
N ASP A 544 19.42 -17.58 -22.64
CA ASP A 544 18.52 -18.74 -22.67
C ASP A 544 17.66 -18.77 -21.39
N PRO A 545 16.63 -19.63 -21.30
CA PRO A 545 15.79 -19.71 -20.10
C PRO A 545 16.56 -20.01 -18.81
N ALA A 546 17.65 -20.79 -18.89
CA ALA A 546 18.48 -21.12 -17.72
C ALA A 546 19.25 -19.89 -17.23
N SER A 547 19.75 -19.06 -18.14
CA SER A 547 20.48 -17.83 -17.83
C SER A 547 19.54 -16.75 -17.30
N ALA A 548 18.35 -16.60 -17.88
CA ALA A 548 17.30 -15.72 -17.35
C ALA A 548 16.93 -16.09 -15.91
N ASN A 549 16.77 -17.38 -15.63
CA ASN A 549 16.54 -17.91 -14.29
C ASN A 549 17.70 -17.63 -13.33
N LYS A 550 18.96 -17.78 -13.77
CA LYS A 550 20.14 -17.49 -12.93
C LYS A 550 20.24 -16.01 -12.59
N THR A 551 20.02 -15.13 -13.56
CA THR A 551 19.97 -13.66 -13.34
C THR A 551 18.89 -13.31 -12.32
N HIS A 552 17.68 -13.87 -12.47
CA HIS A 552 16.60 -13.66 -11.53
C HIS A 552 16.94 -14.14 -10.11
N LEU A 553 17.49 -15.35 -9.99
CA LEU A 553 17.83 -15.94 -8.69
C LEU A 553 19.00 -15.22 -8.02
N PHE A 554 19.99 -14.76 -8.78
CA PHE A 554 21.06 -13.88 -8.29
C PHE A 554 20.48 -12.61 -7.68
N VAL A 555 19.61 -11.89 -8.40
CA VAL A 555 18.96 -10.66 -7.88
C VAL A 555 18.16 -10.96 -6.61
N CYS A 556 17.39 -12.06 -6.59
CA CYS A 556 16.64 -12.46 -5.39
C CYS A 556 17.56 -12.73 -4.20
N LEU A 557 18.63 -13.49 -4.38
CA LEU A 557 19.60 -13.82 -3.33
C LEU A 557 20.33 -12.58 -2.82
N PHE A 558 20.69 -11.67 -3.72
CA PHE A 558 21.34 -10.43 -3.33
C PHE A 558 20.42 -9.54 -2.49
N LYS A 559 19.16 -9.35 -2.91
CA LYS A 559 18.14 -8.62 -2.12
C LYS A 559 17.89 -9.27 -0.76
N ASP A 560 17.82 -10.60 -0.73
CA ASP A 560 17.64 -11.39 0.49
C ASP A 560 18.82 -11.20 1.46
N ALA A 561 20.07 -11.24 0.96
CA ALA A 561 21.26 -11.02 1.76
C ALA A 561 21.41 -9.57 2.26
N LEU A 562 20.82 -8.59 1.55
CA LEU A 562 20.91 -7.19 1.91
C LEU A 562 19.83 -6.72 2.88
N THR A 563 18.71 -7.44 3.01
CA THR A 563 17.49 -6.97 3.70
C THR A 563 17.75 -6.34 5.07
N GLU A 564 18.49 -7.01 5.97
CA GLU A 564 18.73 -6.49 7.33
C GLU A 564 19.48 -5.15 7.32
N PHE A 565 20.42 -5.00 6.38
CA PHE A 565 21.19 -3.77 6.21
C PHE A 565 20.35 -2.69 5.54
N SER A 566 19.72 -3.00 4.41
CA SER A 566 18.97 -2.01 3.62
C SER A 566 17.74 -1.48 4.34
N TYR A 567 17.13 -2.25 5.25
CA TYR A 567 15.96 -1.80 6.00
C TYR A 567 16.22 -0.52 6.81
N THR A 568 17.39 -0.43 7.46
CA THR A 568 17.77 0.79 8.20
C THR A 568 17.93 1.99 7.26
N ALA A 569 18.45 1.79 6.06
CA ALA A 569 18.53 2.82 5.03
C ALA A 569 17.14 3.27 4.57
N GLU A 570 16.23 2.32 4.33
CA GLU A 570 14.86 2.59 3.90
C GLU A 570 14.08 3.43 4.93
N LEU A 571 14.20 3.10 6.22
CA LEU A 571 13.64 3.91 7.31
C LEU A 571 14.19 5.34 7.31
N ALA A 572 15.49 5.49 7.03
CA ALA A 572 16.16 6.79 6.94
C ALA A 572 15.81 7.59 5.66
N GLY A 573 14.93 7.07 4.80
CA GLY A 573 14.54 7.72 3.54
C GLY A 573 15.55 7.51 2.41
N LEU A 574 16.43 6.51 2.50
CA LEU A 574 17.27 6.02 1.42
C LEU A 574 16.64 4.75 0.85
N LYS A 575 16.03 4.88 -0.32
CA LYS A 575 15.42 3.77 -1.04
C LYS A 575 16.44 3.15 -1.97
N TRP A 576 16.35 1.85 -2.16
CA TRP A 576 17.06 1.17 -3.23
C TRP A 576 16.15 0.14 -3.89
N GLU A 577 16.46 -0.19 -5.12
CA GLU A 577 15.82 -1.27 -5.83
C GLU A 577 16.85 -1.96 -6.72
N MET A 578 16.75 -3.29 -6.78
CA MET A 578 17.46 -4.09 -7.77
C MET A 578 16.49 -5.01 -8.49
N GLY A 579 16.61 -5.08 -9.81
CA GLY A 579 15.78 -5.90 -10.69
C GLY A 579 16.60 -6.50 -11.83
N ASN A 580 16.12 -7.58 -12.41
CA ASN A 580 16.67 -8.12 -13.65
C ASN A 580 15.86 -7.64 -14.86
N THR A 581 16.53 -7.39 -15.98
CA THR A 581 15.92 -7.00 -17.27
C THR A 581 16.24 -8.06 -18.32
N LYS A 582 15.76 -7.86 -19.57
CA LYS A 582 16.20 -8.67 -20.71
C LYS A 582 17.68 -8.44 -21.06
N TYR A 583 18.25 -7.31 -20.64
CA TYR A 583 19.61 -6.92 -21.00
C TYR A 583 20.61 -7.14 -19.86
N GLY A 584 20.15 -7.35 -18.63
CA GLY A 584 21.04 -7.29 -17.48
C GLY A 584 20.35 -7.20 -16.13
N ILE A 585 20.94 -6.38 -15.27
CA ILE A 585 20.41 -6.01 -13.95
C ILE A 585 20.39 -4.48 -13.84
N VAL A 586 19.40 -3.95 -13.14
CA VAL A 586 19.28 -2.52 -12.83
C VAL A 586 19.38 -2.35 -11.33
N LEU A 587 20.22 -1.41 -10.88
CA LEU A 587 20.31 -0.94 -9.51
C LEU A 587 19.89 0.53 -9.49
N SER A 588 18.91 0.87 -8.66
CA SER A 588 18.50 2.25 -8.43
C SER A 588 18.61 2.58 -6.95
N ILE A 589 19.12 3.77 -6.63
CA ILE A 589 19.17 4.34 -5.29
C ILE A 589 18.48 5.71 -5.36
N GLY A 590 17.59 5.98 -4.42
CA GLY A 590 16.81 7.21 -4.38
C GLY A 590 16.63 7.72 -2.96
N GLY A 591 16.24 8.99 -2.81
CA GLY A 591 15.98 9.60 -1.50
C GLY A 591 17.02 10.64 -1.12
N TYR A 592 17.28 10.84 0.18
CA TYR A 592 18.14 11.93 0.65
C TYR A 592 19.59 11.81 0.17
N ASN A 593 20.15 12.84 -0.49
CA ASN A 593 21.45 12.72 -1.18
C ASN A 593 22.65 12.56 -0.24
N HIS A 594 22.59 13.05 1.01
CA HIS A 594 23.71 13.10 1.96
C HIS A 594 24.47 11.76 2.12
N LYS A 595 23.76 10.62 2.18
CA LYS A 595 24.35 9.30 2.47
C LYS A 595 24.36 8.33 1.29
N GLN A 596 24.00 8.78 0.09
CA GLN A 596 23.89 7.91 -1.08
C GLN A 596 25.22 7.31 -1.55
N GLU A 597 26.32 8.08 -1.55
CA GLU A 597 27.64 7.57 -1.97
C GLU A 597 28.12 6.43 -1.05
N ALA A 598 28.01 6.62 0.27
CA ALA A 598 28.41 5.62 1.25
C ALA A 598 27.52 4.36 1.15
N PHE A 599 26.22 4.56 0.95
CA PHE A 599 25.28 3.45 0.78
C PHE A 599 25.54 2.66 -0.52
N LEU A 600 25.85 3.34 -1.62
CA LEU A 600 26.26 2.70 -2.87
C LEU A 600 27.54 1.88 -2.71
N ASP A 601 28.56 2.42 -2.04
CA ASP A 601 29.82 1.70 -1.79
C ASP A 601 29.59 0.40 -1.01
N GLU A 602 28.75 0.43 0.02
CA GLU A 602 28.41 -0.75 0.83
C GLU A 602 27.56 -1.76 0.04
N ILE A 603 26.60 -1.31 -0.78
CA ILE A 603 25.84 -2.18 -1.70
C ILE A 603 26.81 -2.89 -2.66
N MET A 604 27.71 -2.14 -3.29
CA MET A 604 28.67 -2.71 -4.24
C MET A 604 29.65 -3.65 -3.56
N GLN A 605 30.13 -3.33 -2.35
CA GLN A 605 30.98 -4.21 -1.55
C GLN A 605 30.29 -5.54 -1.24
N ARG A 606 29.00 -5.53 -0.93
CA ARG A 606 28.22 -6.75 -0.66
C ARG A 606 27.87 -7.52 -1.92
N LEU A 607 27.66 -6.83 -3.04
CA LEU A 607 27.46 -7.48 -4.34
C LEU A 607 28.72 -8.28 -4.69
N VAL A 608 29.86 -7.64 -4.42
CA VAL A 608 31.24 -8.12 -4.31
C VAL A 608 31.54 -9.61 -4.30
N SER A 609 31.62 -10.30 -3.16
CA SER A 609 31.00 -10.00 -1.87
C SER A 609 30.14 -11.20 -1.49
N LEU A 610 29.09 -11.37 -2.30
CA LEU A 610 28.03 -12.32 -2.07
C LEU A 610 28.54 -13.76 -2.06
N LYS A 611 28.25 -14.46 -0.96
CA LYS A 611 28.36 -15.92 -0.87
C LYS A 611 26.97 -16.50 -0.90
N ILE A 612 26.75 -17.50 -1.75
CA ILE A 612 25.43 -18.13 -1.87
C ILE A 612 25.21 -19.02 -0.65
N ASP A 613 24.27 -18.60 0.21
CA ASP A 613 23.76 -19.46 1.26
C ASP A 613 22.87 -20.54 0.63
N LYS A 614 23.21 -21.81 0.85
CA LYS A 614 22.52 -22.94 0.25
C LYS A 614 21.06 -23.05 0.72
N GLN A 615 20.78 -22.77 1.99
CA GLN A 615 19.42 -22.83 2.52
C GLN A 615 18.55 -21.74 1.87
N ARG A 616 19.07 -20.50 1.81
CA ARG A 616 18.38 -19.39 1.15
C ARG A 616 18.20 -19.63 -0.34
N PHE A 617 19.20 -20.21 -1.01
CA PHE A 617 19.10 -20.61 -2.42
C PHE A 617 17.90 -21.52 -2.67
N GLU A 618 17.76 -22.61 -1.91
CA GLU A 618 16.66 -23.56 -2.13
C GLU A 618 15.29 -22.92 -1.84
N ILE A 619 15.18 -22.12 -0.77
CA ILE A 619 13.96 -21.40 -0.43
C ILE A 619 13.54 -20.44 -1.56
N LEU A 620 14.48 -19.65 -2.10
CA LEU A 620 14.20 -18.68 -3.15
C LEU A 620 13.96 -19.34 -4.51
N LYS A 621 14.64 -20.45 -4.81
CA LYS A 621 14.39 -21.28 -6.00
C LYS A 621 12.98 -21.86 -5.97
N GLU A 622 12.57 -22.45 -4.85
CA GLU A 622 11.21 -22.96 -4.66
C GLU A 622 10.18 -21.84 -4.84
N ASN A 623 10.38 -20.69 -4.18
CA ASN A 623 9.50 -19.53 -4.32
C ASN A 623 9.38 -19.06 -5.78
N HIS A 624 10.46 -19.05 -6.55
CA HIS A 624 10.46 -18.70 -7.97
C HIS A 624 9.65 -19.71 -8.80
N ILE A 625 9.89 -21.00 -8.61
CA ILE A 625 9.13 -22.08 -9.26
C ILE A 625 7.62 -21.93 -8.99
N ARG A 626 7.27 -21.65 -7.73
CA ARG A 626 5.88 -21.44 -7.31
C ARG A 626 5.25 -20.22 -7.97
N LYS A 627 5.97 -19.09 -8.05
CA LYS A 627 5.53 -17.89 -8.79
C LYS A 627 5.30 -18.17 -10.28
N LEU A 628 6.19 -18.94 -10.94
CA LEU A 628 6.00 -19.33 -12.34
C LEU A 628 4.74 -20.19 -12.52
N LYS A 629 4.48 -21.15 -11.62
CA LYS A 629 3.27 -21.99 -11.67
C LYS A 629 2.00 -21.19 -11.40
N ASN A 630 2.04 -20.26 -10.45
CA ASN A 630 0.91 -19.43 -10.04
C ASN A 630 0.41 -18.48 -11.14
N PHE A 631 1.21 -18.24 -12.19
CA PHE A 631 0.78 -17.47 -13.36
C PHE A 631 -0.52 -18.01 -13.98
N LYS A 632 -0.76 -19.33 -13.91
CA LYS A 632 -1.99 -19.98 -14.41
C LYS A 632 -3.27 -19.51 -13.71
N ALA A 633 -3.15 -18.95 -12.50
CA ALA A 633 -4.28 -18.44 -11.72
C ALA A 633 -4.45 -16.91 -11.84
N GLU A 634 -3.64 -16.24 -12.67
CA GLU A 634 -3.87 -14.83 -13.00
C GLU A 634 -5.09 -14.67 -13.91
N GLN A 635 -5.56 -13.43 -14.02
CA GLN A 635 -6.81 -13.14 -14.72
C GLN A 635 -6.67 -13.31 -16.24
N PRO A 636 -7.76 -13.65 -16.95
CA PRO A 636 -7.72 -13.87 -18.40
C PRO A 636 -7.12 -12.70 -19.20
N TYR A 637 -7.40 -11.45 -18.81
CA TYR A 637 -6.83 -10.29 -19.50
C TYR A 637 -5.30 -10.19 -19.31
N GLN A 638 -4.78 -10.56 -18.14
CA GLN A 638 -3.35 -10.59 -17.86
C GLN A 638 -2.65 -11.68 -18.68
N HIS A 639 -3.31 -12.82 -18.91
CA HIS A 639 -2.82 -13.84 -19.84
C HIS A 639 -2.77 -13.31 -21.26
N ALA A 640 -3.82 -12.63 -21.72
CA ALA A 640 -3.88 -12.05 -23.07
C ALA A 640 -2.76 -11.02 -23.29
N GLU A 641 -2.56 -10.09 -22.36
CA GLU A 641 -1.48 -9.09 -22.41
C GLU A 641 -0.09 -9.76 -22.43
N TYR A 642 0.13 -10.74 -21.56
CA TYR A 642 1.39 -11.47 -21.48
C TYR A 642 1.73 -12.22 -22.78
N TYR A 643 0.77 -12.97 -23.34
CA TYR A 643 0.99 -13.72 -24.58
C TYR A 643 1.11 -12.79 -25.79
N LEU A 644 0.39 -11.67 -25.82
CA LEU A 644 0.56 -10.65 -26.85
C LEU A 644 1.99 -10.07 -26.80
N SER A 645 2.49 -9.72 -25.61
CA SER A 645 3.88 -9.27 -25.44
C SER A 645 4.88 -10.32 -25.92
N ALA A 646 4.64 -11.60 -25.63
CA ALA A 646 5.49 -12.69 -26.08
C ALA A 646 5.50 -12.84 -27.61
N LEU A 647 4.33 -12.71 -28.26
CA LEU A 647 4.20 -12.80 -29.72
C LEU A 647 4.83 -11.62 -30.46
N LEU A 648 4.84 -10.43 -29.84
CA LEU A 648 5.34 -9.20 -30.47
C LEU A 648 6.82 -8.91 -30.16
N SER A 649 7.40 -9.58 -29.16
CA SER A 649 8.82 -9.43 -28.81
C SER A 649 9.70 -10.29 -29.71
N GLU A 650 10.85 -9.76 -30.16
CA GLU A 650 11.86 -10.55 -30.89
C GLU A 650 12.35 -11.74 -30.06
N GLN A 651 12.58 -11.53 -28.76
CA GLN A 651 12.95 -12.57 -27.81
C GLN A 651 12.21 -12.39 -26.48
N GLN A 652 11.51 -13.44 -26.05
CA GLN A 652 10.89 -13.53 -24.73
C GLN A 652 10.73 -15.00 -24.34
N TRP A 653 11.40 -15.41 -23.26
CA TRP A 653 11.19 -16.73 -22.65
C TRP A 653 9.86 -16.79 -21.90
N ILE A 654 9.02 -17.76 -22.26
CA ILE A 654 7.72 -17.93 -21.60
C ILE A 654 7.86 -18.67 -20.26
N LYS A 655 6.87 -18.52 -19.37
CA LYS A 655 6.87 -19.12 -18.02
C LYS A 655 7.13 -20.63 -18.05
N GLU A 656 6.62 -21.33 -19.05
CA GLU A 656 6.80 -22.77 -19.26
C GLU A 656 8.27 -23.12 -19.57
N GLU A 657 8.95 -22.34 -20.41
CA GLU A 657 10.37 -22.52 -20.73
C GLU A 657 11.25 -22.20 -19.52
N LEU A 658 10.94 -21.10 -18.82
CA LEU A 658 11.61 -20.76 -17.56
C LEU A 658 11.43 -21.87 -16.52
N LEU A 659 10.21 -22.41 -16.38
CA LEU A 659 9.93 -23.48 -15.44
C LEU A 659 10.71 -24.75 -15.81
N ALA A 660 10.73 -25.14 -17.08
CA ALA A 660 11.46 -26.30 -17.58
C ALA A 660 12.99 -26.17 -17.37
N ALA A 661 13.51 -24.95 -17.36
CA ALA A 661 14.94 -24.69 -17.14
C ALA A 661 15.35 -24.56 -15.66
N THR A 662 14.42 -24.72 -14.71
CA THR A 662 14.74 -24.60 -13.27
C THR A 662 15.60 -25.75 -12.73
N ASP A 663 15.67 -26.88 -13.44
CA ASP A 663 16.57 -27.99 -13.10
C ASP A 663 18.06 -27.61 -13.23
N PHE A 664 18.38 -26.62 -14.09
CA PHE A 664 19.74 -26.10 -14.27
C PHE A 664 20.14 -25.04 -13.23
N LEU A 665 19.20 -24.63 -12.36
CA LEU A 665 19.49 -23.77 -11.23
C LEU A 665 20.06 -24.60 -10.09
N THR A 666 21.38 -24.60 -9.94
CA THR A 666 22.08 -25.16 -8.78
C THR A 666 22.99 -24.09 -8.19
N VAL A 667 23.40 -24.28 -6.93
CA VAL A 667 24.36 -23.37 -6.27
C VAL A 667 25.63 -23.26 -7.12
N GLU A 668 26.18 -24.38 -7.57
CA GLU A 668 27.43 -24.42 -8.35
C GLU A 668 27.27 -23.76 -9.72
N SER A 669 26.09 -23.86 -10.35
CA SER A 669 25.83 -23.21 -11.63
C SER A 669 25.72 -21.70 -11.49
N LEU A 670 25.18 -21.22 -10.36
CA LEU A 670 25.07 -19.80 -10.05
C LEU A 670 26.42 -19.19 -9.62
N GLU A 671 27.21 -19.89 -8.80
CA GLU A 671 28.56 -19.49 -8.41
C GLU A 671 29.50 -19.32 -9.62
N LYS A 672 29.31 -20.12 -10.67
CA LYS A 672 30.04 -19.96 -11.94
C LYS A 672 29.48 -18.83 -12.80
N PHE A 673 28.16 -18.66 -12.78
CA PHE A 673 27.47 -17.67 -13.61
C PHE A 673 27.77 -16.23 -13.18
N ILE A 674 27.80 -15.95 -11.86
CA ILE A 674 27.97 -14.58 -11.34
C ILE A 674 29.28 -13.95 -11.85
N PRO A 675 30.47 -14.57 -11.70
CA PRO A 675 31.71 -13.99 -12.23
C PRO A 675 31.69 -13.82 -13.76
N GLN A 676 31.09 -14.76 -14.48
CA GLN A 676 30.95 -14.67 -15.95
C GLN A 676 30.07 -13.50 -16.36
N PHE A 677 28.95 -13.29 -15.66
CA PHE A 677 28.04 -12.17 -15.86
C PHE A 677 28.78 -10.84 -15.74
N PHE A 678 29.58 -10.68 -14.67
CA PHE A 678 30.31 -9.43 -14.40
C PHE A 678 31.58 -9.25 -15.23
N SER A 679 32.13 -10.31 -15.84
CA SER A 679 33.36 -10.23 -16.65
C SER A 679 33.19 -9.57 -18.02
N ASN A 680 31.96 -9.48 -18.53
CA ASN A 680 31.65 -8.84 -19.81
C ASN A 680 30.39 -7.97 -19.65
N LEU A 681 30.61 -6.70 -19.34
CA LEU A 681 29.57 -5.73 -19.02
C LEU A 681 29.74 -4.42 -19.78
N TYR A 682 28.61 -3.79 -20.06
CA TYR A 682 28.53 -2.36 -20.35
C TYR A 682 27.54 -1.73 -19.36
N ILE A 683 27.87 -0.56 -18.82
CA ILE A 683 27.07 0.11 -17.79
C ILE A 683 26.55 1.45 -18.32
N GLU A 684 25.24 1.66 -18.24
CA GLU A 684 24.64 2.97 -18.48
C GLU A 684 24.09 3.52 -17.16
N CYS A 685 24.50 4.72 -16.81
CA CYS A 685 24.17 5.36 -15.54
C CYS A 685 23.47 6.69 -15.76
N LEU A 686 22.42 6.95 -14.98
CA LEU A 686 21.81 8.26 -14.84
C LEU A 686 21.89 8.73 -13.39
N VAL A 687 22.44 9.92 -13.18
CA VAL A 687 22.45 10.63 -11.90
C VAL A 687 21.65 11.91 -12.05
N HIS A 688 20.54 12.03 -11.32
CA HIS A 688 19.68 13.21 -11.36
C HIS A 688 19.23 13.61 -9.96
N GLY A 689 19.38 14.90 -9.61
CA GLY A 689 18.92 15.44 -8.33
C GLY A 689 19.83 16.52 -7.77
N ASN A 690 19.80 16.68 -6.44
CA ASN A 690 20.67 17.53 -5.66
C ASN A 690 22.11 16.98 -5.57
N VAL A 691 22.77 16.84 -6.72
CA VAL A 691 24.08 16.21 -6.89
C VAL A 691 24.86 16.96 -7.97
N LEU A 692 26.14 17.28 -7.69
CA LEU A 692 27.05 17.87 -8.67
C LEU A 692 27.63 16.82 -9.63
N GLU A 693 28.09 17.25 -10.80
CA GLU A 693 28.75 16.38 -11.79
C GLU A 693 29.90 15.58 -11.17
N LYS A 694 30.73 16.23 -10.33
CA LYS A 694 31.84 15.56 -9.63
C LYS A 694 31.37 14.37 -8.79
N THR A 695 30.25 14.52 -8.09
CA THR A 695 29.67 13.45 -7.26
C THR A 695 29.10 12.33 -8.14
N ALA A 696 28.47 12.66 -9.27
CA ALA A 696 28.03 11.67 -10.25
C ALA A 696 29.22 10.83 -10.78
N LEU A 697 30.35 11.49 -11.07
CA LEU A 697 31.59 10.81 -11.47
C LEU A 697 32.13 9.91 -10.35
N ASN A 698 32.18 10.39 -9.11
CA ASN A 698 32.61 9.59 -7.96
C ASN A 698 31.77 8.31 -7.78
N MET A 699 30.44 8.43 -7.85
CA MET A 699 29.53 7.28 -7.75
C MET A 699 29.81 6.24 -8.84
N SER A 700 30.08 6.70 -10.08
CA SER A 700 30.47 5.79 -11.16
C SER A 700 31.82 5.10 -10.90
N SER A 701 32.78 5.81 -10.31
CA SER A 701 34.10 5.25 -9.94
C SER A 701 34.02 4.25 -8.79
N ILE A 702 33.07 4.40 -7.86
CA ILE A 702 32.79 3.41 -6.81
C ILE A 702 32.38 2.08 -7.45
N VAL A 703 31.41 2.12 -8.37
CA VAL A 703 30.93 0.92 -9.08
C VAL A 703 32.06 0.26 -9.85
N GLU A 704 32.81 1.02 -10.64
CA GLU A 704 33.96 0.52 -11.39
C GLU A 704 34.99 -0.16 -10.48
N LYS A 705 35.39 0.51 -9.39
CA LYS A 705 36.39 0.02 -8.45
C LYS A 705 36.05 -1.38 -7.92
N HIS A 706 34.79 -1.61 -7.54
CA HIS A 706 34.36 -2.91 -7.02
C HIS A 706 34.29 -3.98 -8.11
N LEU A 707 33.93 -3.62 -9.34
CA LEU A 707 33.84 -4.56 -10.46
C LEU A 707 35.19 -5.01 -11.02
N LYS A 708 36.29 -4.28 -10.76
CA LYS A 708 37.65 -4.63 -11.23
C LYS A 708 38.10 -6.06 -10.89
N GLN A 709 37.56 -6.66 -9.83
CA GLN A 709 37.91 -8.05 -9.48
C GLN A 709 37.37 -9.10 -10.48
N TYR A 710 36.43 -8.71 -11.34
CA TYR A 710 35.86 -9.56 -12.38
C TYR A 710 36.48 -9.32 -13.76
N GLU A 711 37.43 -8.38 -13.89
CA GLU A 711 38.15 -8.19 -15.14
C GLU A 711 38.94 -9.46 -15.50
N PRO A 712 38.86 -9.94 -16.75
CA PRO A 712 39.69 -11.04 -17.19
C PRO A 712 41.16 -10.64 -17.12
N ILE A 713 41.98 -11.45 -16.41
CA ILE A 713 43.44 -11.28 -16.27
C ILE A 713 44.13 -11.31 -17.63
#